data_AF-A0A8H4XMZ0-F1
#
_entry.id   AF-A0A8H4XMZ0-F1
#
_cell.length_a   1.000
_cell.length_b   1.000
_cell.length_c   1.000
_cell.angle_alpha   90.00
_cell.angle_beta   90.00
_cell.angle_gamma   90.00
#
_symmetry.space_group_name_H-M   'P 1'
#
loop_
_entity.id
_entity.type
_entity.pdbx_description
1 polymer ?
#
loop_
_entity_poly.entity_id
_entity_poly.type
_entity_poly.pdbx_seq_one_letter_code
_entity_poly.pdbx_strand_id
1 'polypeptide(L)'
;MSSNWDRVKGFFTGNGVNGSSGNRQAWLQEEERALLPHHRNQGIESAIPAEEVTKVCLRLRHLIRECIPCELEESAITRSHSTIITNKVIQAAREAGGHQYRACVVYALLVNLRWFKREAIVELWDADLHDLRAVACTVIAKQIIETEENMDFLLHNVLLRRYSFLIDHVATAPTNVIEKAVDMHAVRVIGSSGYQKCIAYLWRGWLVQDEDDPSVFVDYKDKDNPGFLVHMDPDRMRAPRYQNAAQLLFSIIYLALYTAAINSVNASGVLDGAEIALYVFTFAYVCDELLKYYKAGYHIFGFWNAFNGVLYAFLTASLVFRLTGFTNKDNDEHREYYNELSYNLLAFVAPLFWCRLLLYFDSFRFFGAMLVVLKVMMKESVIFFALLIIVIIGFLQAFIGLDIADDLVLGDVWFIIESMLKAIMQSPEFEGFENFGHPFGLILYYCFTFIVMIILLNILIALYNSAYEDVTENADDEYLALFAQKTMQFVRAPDENVYIAPFNLIEIFVSALLEWWLPKSTYEFLNDCIMATLYSPLLFVAALFERRSAHAIRGNRARGEEDDDQVHEWEQFNQDLDFEAEGWSKTCEAAKPNVEDEPAVIEVRKLRAELEELKTVLSQINKAVQGKGEQPLKELESGKELESEDDNAPETSDAPETTDAPEASTSGDNKSGKKNKKGKKGKKGLGGAGSSSGGPSA
;
A
#
# COMPACT_ATOMS: atom_id res chain seq x y z
N MET A 1 28.58 31.73 4.07
CA MET A 1 28.20 30.91 5.25
C MET A 1 26.86 31.32 5.90
N SER A 2 26.16 32.38 5.46
CA SER A 2 24.82 32.72 6.01
C SER A 2 23.62 32.08 5.30
N SER A 3 23.76 31.52 4.08
CA SER A 3 22.61 31.00 3.32
C SER A 3 22.10 29.63 3.76
N ASN A 4 22.85 28.91 4.60
CA ASN A 4 22.44 27.59 5.09
C ASN A 4 21.53 27.68 6.32
N TRP A 5 21.57 28.79 7.06
CA TRP A 5 20.75 28.99 8.27
C TRP A 5 19.31 29.41 7.98
N ASP A 6 19.06 30.14 6.90
CA ASP A 6 17.69 30.51 6.50
C ASP A 6 16.88 29.31 5.98
N ARG A 7 17.54 28.27 5.46
CA ARG A 7 16.89 27.01 5.06
C ARG A 7 16.50 26.12 6.26
N VAL A 8 17.28 26.15 7.34
CA VAL A 8 16.96 25.41 8.57
C VAL A 8 15.78 26.05 9.33
N LYS A 9 15.61 27.38 9.25
CA LYS A 9 14.42 28.06 9.80
C LYS A 9 13.11 27.62 9.15
N GLY A 10 13.12 27.26 7.87
CA GLY A 10 11.94 26.74 7.16
C GLY A 10 11.43 25.40 7.69
N PHE A 11 12.25 24.67 8.46
CA PHE A 11 11.87 23.40 9.07
C PHE A 11 11.19 23.58 10.45
N PHE A 12 11.44 24.69 11.14
CA PHE A 12 10.95 24.95 12.50
C PHE A 12 9.86 26.03 12.58
N THR A 13 9.57 26.73 11.48
CA THR A 13 8.47 27.72 11.45
C THR A 13 7.31 27.19 10.61
N GLY A 14 6.26 26.73 11.29
CA GLY A 14 4.95 26.53 10.68
C GLY A 14 4.51 27.85 10.06
N ASN A 15 4.52 27.91 8.72
CA ASN A 15 4.33 29.15 7.99
C ASN A 15 2.83 29.50 7.91
N GLY A 16 2.38 30.27 8.89
CA GLY A 16 1.23 31.14 8.76
C GLY A 16 1.53 32.33 7.85
N VAL A 17 0.72 32.45 6.79
CA VAL A 17 0.26 33.69 6.14
C VAL A 17 1.33 34.63 5.55
N ASN A 18 1.59 34.49 4.25
CA ASN A 18 1.64 35.62 3.31
C ASN A 18 1.29 35.18 1.87
N GLY A 19 0.32 35.86 1.28
CA GLY A 19 -0.56 35.36 0.21
C GLY A 19 0.05 35.20 -1.19
N SER A 20 -0.51 34.23 -1.90
CA SER A 20 -0.40 33.90 -3.34
C SER A 20 0.90 33.26 -3.85
N SER A 21 2.08 33.92 -3.77
CA SER A 21 3.27 33.41 -4.49
C SER A 21 3.99 32.26 -3.78
N GLY A 22 4.02 32.26 -2.44
CA GLY A 22 4.66 31.20 -1.64
C GLY A 22 3.87 29.88 -1.64
N ASN A 23 2.53 29.98 -1.61
CA ASN A 23 1.66 28.83 -1.79
C ASN A 23 1.81 28.25 -3.21
N ARG A 24 1.91 29.09 -4.26
CA ARG A 24 2.03 28.63 -5.65
C ARG A 24 3.22 27.68 -5.88
N GLN A 25 4.40 28.06 -5.39
CA GLN A 25 5.58 27.20 -5.48
C GLN A 25 5.49 25.99 -4.57
N ALA A 26 4.92 26.12 -3.36
CA ALA A 26 4.69 24.98 -2.48
C ALA A 26 3.73 23.95 -3.10
N TRP A 27 2.65 24.37 -3.76
CA TRP A 27 1.69 23.50 -4.43
C TRP A 27 2.29 22.75 -5.63
N LEU A 28 3.06 23.44 -6.46
CA LEU A 28 3.77 22.83 -7.60
C LEU A 28 4.91 21.92 -7.14
N GLN A 29 5.72 22.35 -6.17
CA GLN A 29 6.78 21.54 -5.57
C GLN A 29 6.24 20.32 -4.84
N GLU A 30 5.01 20.37 -4.31
CA GLU A 30 4.37 19.26 -3.62
C GLU A 30 3.66 18.30 -4.60
N GLU A 31 3.28 18.73 -5.82
CA GLU A 31 3.00 17.81 -6.94
C GLU A 31 4.30 17.13 -7.42
N GLU A 32 5.43 17.83 -7.38
CA GLU A 32 6.76 17.25 -7.60
C GLU A 32 7.24 16.35 -6.44
N ARG A 33 6.63 16.44 -5.24
CA ARG A 33 6.84 15.52 -4.09
C ARG A 33 6.17 14.16 -4.26
N ALA A 34 5.85 13.75 -5.48
CA ALA A 34 5.68 12.33 -5.73
C ALA A 34 6.95 11.60 -5.27
N LEU A 35 6.81 10.43 -4.65
CA LEU A 35 7.94 9.70 -4.08
C LEU A 35 8.99 9.27 -5.12
N LEU A 36 8.73 9.49 -6.42
CA LEU A 36 9.61 9.19 -7.55
C LEU A 36 9.51 10.30 -8.62
N PRO A 37 10.61 10.71 -9.26
CA PRO A 37 10.62 11.87 -10.15
C PRO A 37 10.04 11.61 -11.56
N HIS A 38 9.55 12.69 -12.17
CA HIS A 38 8.88 12.74 -13.47
C HIS A 38 9.77 13.27 -14.62
N HIS A 39 11.10 13.14 -14.54
CA HIS A 39 12.02 13.86 -15.44
C HIS A 39 11.80 13.58 -16.94
N ARG A 40 11.21 12.44 -17.30
CA ARG A 40 10.91 12.07 -18.71
C ARG A 40 9.54 12.55 -19.21
N ASN A 41 8.68 13.11 -18.37
CA ASN A 41 7.31 13.49 -18.70
C ASN A 41 7.13 14.94 -19.19
N GLN A 42 8.21 15.69 -19.41
CA GLN A 42 8.14 17.13 -19.74
C GLN A 42 7.57 17.46 -21.13
N GLY A 43 7.23 16.45 -21.94
CA GLY A 43 6.60 16.60 -23.26
C GLY A 43 5.33 15.78 -23.48
N ILE A 44 4.77 15.16 -22.42
CA ILE A 44 3.56 14.34 -22.56
C ILE A 44 2.33 15.23 -22.41
N GLU A 45 1.47 15.26 -23.43
CA GLU A 45 0.18 15.92 -23.36
C GLU A 45 -0.84 15.04 -22.64
N SER A 46 -1.72 15.66 -21.86
CA SER A 46 -2.80 14.94 -21.21
C SER A 46 -3.84 14.49 -22.23
N ALA A 47 -4.43 13.32 -21.99
CA ALA A 47 -5.43 12.74 -22.87
C ALA A 47 -6.68 13.61 -23.06
N ILE A 48 -7.01 14.41 -22.04
CA ILE A 48 -8.14 15.33 -21.99
C ILE A 48 -7.58 16.69 -21.58
N PRO A 49 -8.06 17.81 -22.18
CA PRO A 49 -7.65 19.14 -21.74
C PRO A 49 -7.80 19.33 -20.23
N ALA A 50 -6.76 19.85 -19.60
CA ALA A 50 -6.69 20.01 -18.14
C ALA A 50 -7.85 20.86 -17.56
N GLU A 51 -8.41 21.77 -18.36
CA GLU A 51 -9.60 22.56 -18.02
C GLU A 51 -10.83 21.69 -17.73
N GLU A 52 -11.08 20.71 -18.59
CA GLU A 52 -12.25 19.83 -18.49
C GLU A 52 -12.10 18.88 -17.29
N VAL A 53 -10.90 18.32 -17.10
CA VAL A 53 -10.57 17.52 -15.91
C VAL A 53 -10.84 18.31 -14.63
N THR A 54 -10.43 19.58 -14.58
CA THR A 54 -10.62 20.44 -13.42
C THR A 54 -12.12 20.73 -13.17
N LYS A 55 -12.93 20.91 -14.22
CA LYS A 55 -14.39 21.06 -14.09
C LYS A 55 -15.01 19.81 -13.48
N VAL A 56 -14.57 18.61 -13.88
CA VAL A 56 -15.03 17.34 -13.29
C VAL A 56 -14.63 17.26 -11.81
N CYS A 57 -13.38 17.62 -11.45
CA CYS A 57 -12.94 17.69 -10.05
C CYS A 57 -13.86 18.58 -9.21
N LEU A 58 -14.20 19.78 -9.71
CA LEU A 58 -15.06 20.73 -8.99
C LEU A 58 -16.49 20.21 -8.79
N ARG A 59 -17.06 19.53 -9.80
CA ARG A 59 -18.39 18.91 -9.71
C ARG A 59 -18.41 17.81 -8.65
N LEU A 60 -17.41 16.92 -8.67
CA LEU A 60 -17.29 15.84 -7.70
C LEU A 60 -17.07 16.39 -6.29
N ARG A 61 -16.26 17.44 -6.15
CA ARG A 61 -16.06 18.11 -4.86
C ARG A 61 -17.37 18.63 -4.28
N HIS A 62 -18.20 19.25 -5.11
CA HIS A 62 -19.51 19.73 -4.69
C HIS A 62 -20.41 18.56 -4.28
N LEU A 63 -20.48 17.50 -5.08
CA LEU A 63 -21.23 16.29 -4.75
C LEU A 63 -20.84 15.71 -3.38
N ILE A 64 -19.54 15.54 -3.12
CA ILE A 64 -19.04 14.95 -1.86
C ILE A 64 -19.36 15.84 -0.65
N ARG A 65 -19.29 17.17 -0.81
CA ARG A 65 -19.66 18.12 0.26
C ARG A 65 -21.15 18.08 0.60
N GLU A 66 -22.01 17.90 -0.39
CA GLU A 66 -23.45 17.76 -0.18
C GLU A 66 -23.82 16.38 0.40
N CYS A 67 -23.13 15.32 -0.03
CA CYS A 67 -23.34 13.98 0.52
C CYS A 67 -22.91 13.88 2.00
N ILE A 68 -21.91 14.67 2.40
CA ILE A 68 -21.33 14.64 3.74
C ILE A 68 -21.28 16.07 4.30
N PRO A 69 -22.42 16.54 4.84
CA PRO A 69 -22.53 17.89 5.39
C PRO A 69 -22.01 18.00 6.83
N CYS A 70 -21.94 16.89 7.57
CA CYS A 70 -21.55 16.83 8.98
C CYS A 70 -20.66 15.64 9.28
N GLU A 71 -20.01 15.67 10.44
CA GLU A 71 -19.23 14.54 10.96
C GLU A 71 -20.14 13.32 11.16
N LEU A 72 -19.70 12.18 10.65
CA LEU A 72 -20.41 10.90 10.70
C LEU A 72 -19.42 9.84 11.19
N GLU A 73 -19.94 8.69 11.60
CA GLU A 73 -19.06 7.56 11.91
C GLU A 73 -18.46 7.00 10.61
N GLU A 74 -17.15 6.75 10.57
CA GLU A 74 -16.50 6.21 9.37
C GLU A 74 -17.15 4.89 8.91
N SER A 75 -17.53 4.03 9.87
CA SER A 75 -18.17 2.75 9.58
C SER A 75 -19.48 2.88 8.80
N ALA A 76 -20.16 4.03 8.86
CA ALA A 76 -21.40 4.25 8.11
C ALA A 76 -21.15 4.41 6.61
N ILE A 77 -19.95 4.83 6.20
CA ILE A 77 -19.57 5.14 4.81
C ILE A 77 -18.82 3.98 4.18
N THR A 78 -18.08 3.21 4.96
CA THR A 78 -17.26 2.10 4.47
C THR A 78 -18.05 0.83 4.20
N ARG A 79 -19.25 0.68 4.77
CA ARG A 79 -20.14 -0.46 4.51
C ARG A 79 -20.53 -0.54 3.03
N SER A 80 -20.52 -1.75 2.47
CA SER A 80 -20.82 -2.00 1.05
C SER A 80 -22.18 -1.45 0.60
N HIS A 81 -23.19 -1.52 1.47
CA HIS A 81 -24.52 -0.92 1.27
C HIS A 81 -24.73 0.22 2.27
N SER A 82 -23.91 1.27 2.19
CA SER A 82 -24.08 2.46 3.03
C SER A 82 -25.37 3.20 2.71
N THR A 83 -26.02 3.76 3.73
CA THR A 83 -27.19 4.64 3.56
C THR A 83 -26.81 6.00 2.99
N ILE A 84 -25.54 6.39 3.11
CA ILE A 84 -25.00 7.70 2.72
C ILE A 84 -24.54 7.67 1.25
N ILE A 85 -23.62 6.76 0.90
CA ILE A 85 -23.18 6.54 -0.48
C ILE A 85 -24.12 5.50 -1.10
N THR A 86 -25.25 5.98 -1.61
CA THR A 86 -26.21 5.15 -2.35
C THR A 86 -25.78 4.96 -3.80
N ASN A 87 -26.35 3.96 -4.49
CA ASN A 87 -26.12 3.75 -5.93
C ASN A 87 -26.42 5.01 -6.78
N LYS A 88 -27.34 5.87 -6.32
CA LYS A 88 -27.63 7.15 -6.97
C LYS A 88 -26.45 8.13 -6.88
N VAL A 89 -25.74 8.14 -5.76
CA VAL A 89 -24.53 8.97 -5.57
C VAL A 89 -23.41 8.46 -6.47
N ILE A 90 -23.23 7.14 -6.58
CA ILE A 90 -22.25 6.52 -7.47
C ILE A 90 -22.56 6.87 -8.94
N GLN A 91 -23.83 6.77 -9.33
CA GLN A 91 -24.27 7.14 -10.67
C GLN A 91 -24.07 8.64 -10.94
N ALA A 92 -24.43 9.52 -10.00
CA ALA A 92 -24.17 10.95 -10.11
C ALA A 92 -22.66 11.26 -10.23
N ALA A 93 -21.81 10.53 -9.51
CA ALA A 93 -20.36 10.66 -9.63
C ALA A 93 -19.85 10.22 -11.01
N ARG A 94 -20.38 9.12 -11.58
CA ARG A 94 -20.08 8.67 -12.95
C ARG A 94 -20.53 9.70 -13.99
N GLU A 95 -21.70 10.30 -13.79
CA GLU A 95 -22.28 11.31 -14.70
C GLU A 95 -21.58 12.68 -14.60
N ALA A 96 -20.82 12.95 -13.54
CA ALA A 96 -20.07 14.21 -13.38
C ALA A 96 -19.10 14.49 -14.54
N GLY A 97 -18.53 13.43 -15.13
CA GLY A 97 -17.67 13.47 -16.32
C GLY A 97 -18.42 13.44 -17.67
N GLY A 98 -19.73 13.21 -17.67
CA GLY A 98 -20.52 12.97 -18.88
C GLY A 98 -20.04 11.74 -19.68
N HIS A 99 -20.56 11.58 -20.89
CA HIS A 99 -20.20 10.43 -21.75
C HIS A 99 -18.77 10.52 -22.32
N GLN A 100 -18.21 11.72 -22.42
CA GLN A 100 -16.89 11.95 -23.02
C GLN A 100 -15.74 11.85 -21.99
N TYR A 101 -15.96 12.22 -20.72
CA TYR A 101 -14.91 12.26 -19.70
C TYR A 101 -15.12 11.27 -18.55
N ARG A 102 -15.93 10.22 -18.78
CA ARG A 102 -16.15 9.12 -17.82
C ARG A 102 -14.83 8.53 -17.29
N ALA A 103 -13.83 8.41 -18.15
CA ALA A 103 -12.54 7.81 -17.81
C ALA A 103 -11.74 8.61 -16.76
N CYS A 104 -11.96 9.94 -16.69
CA CYS A 104 -11.25 10.83 -15.78
C CYS A 104 -11.88 10.87 -14.36
N VAL A 105 -13.06 10.31 -14.15
CA VAL A 105 -13.81 10.45 -12.89
C VAL A 105 -13.01 9.88 -11.70
N VAL A 106 -12.39 8.71 -11.86
CA VAL A 106 -11.57 8.09 -10.80
C VAL A 106 -10.34 8.94 -10.49
N TYR A 107 -9.66 9.46 -11.51
CA TYR A 107 -8.55 10.41 -11.33
C TYR A 107 -8.99 11.67 -10.56
N ALA A 108 -10.14 12.24 -10.92
CA ALA A 108 -10.68 13.42 -10.27
C ALA A 108 -11.08 13.17 -8.80
N LEU A 109 -11.57 11.98 -8.46
CA LEU A 109 -11.80 11.57 -7.06
C LEU A 109 -10.50 11.50 -6.26
N LEU A 110 -9.43 10.98 -6.85
CA LEU A 110 -8.10 10.97 -6.24
C LEU A 110 -7.54 12.38 -6.02
N VAL A 111 -7.74 13.30 -6.97
CA VAL A 111 -7.36 14.71 -6.80
C VAL A 111 -8.16 15.35 -5.66
N ASN A 112 -9.45 15.07 -5.55
CA ASN A 112 -10.29 15.56 -4.44
C ASN A 112 -9.87 14.95 -3.09
N LEU A 113 -9.48 13.68 -3.04
CA LEU A 113 -8.94 13.05 -1.84
C LEU A 113 -7.73 13.79 -1.30
N ARG A 114 -6.74 14.10 -2.17
CA ARG A 114 -5.57 14.90 -1.79
C ARG A 114 -5.98 16.26 -1.23
N TRP A 115 -6.94 16.87 -1.90
CA TRP A 115 -7.42 18.20 -1.56
C TRP A 115 -8.07 18.22 -0.17
N PHE A 116 -8.94 17.25 0.15
CA PHE A 116 -9.57 17.13 1.46
C PHE A 116 -8.56 16.80 2.58
N LYS A 117 -7.62 15.88 2.34
CA LYS A 117 -6.53 15.61 3.30
C LYS A 117 -5.71 16.87 3.62
N ARG A 118 -5.50 17.73 2.62
CA ARG A 118 -4.82 19.02 2.82
C ARG A 118 -5.70 20.00 3.59
N GLU A 119 -6.98 20.07 3.27
CA GLU A 119 -7.93 20.92 4.01
C GLU A 119 -7.97 20.52 5.48
N ALA A 120 -7.95 19.22 5.81
CA ALA A 120 -7.85 18.71 7.18
C ALA A 120 -6.61 19.21 7.94
N ILE A 121 -5.45 19.29 7.27
CA ILE A 121 -4.21 19.80 7.87
C ILE A 121 -4.26 21.32 8.11
N VAL A 122 -4.94 22.06 7.22
CA VAL A 122 -5.04 23.53 7.31
C VAL A 122 -6.14 23.95 8.29
N GLU A 123 -7.27 23.25 8.26
CA GLU A 123 -8.47 23.51 9.04
C GLU A 123 -8.62 22.48 10.17
N LEU A 124 -7.67 22.51 11.11
CA LEU A 124 -7.57 21.53 12.20
C LEU A 124 -8.84 21.39 13.06
N TRP A 125 -9.73 22.40 13.06
CA TRP A 125 -10.98 22.39 13.83
C TRP A 125 -12.09 21.54 13.20
N ASP A 126 -11.98 21.19 11.92
CA ASP A 126 -12.94 20.39 11.15
C ASP A 126 -12.20 19.26 10.40
N ALA A 127 -11.06 18.82 10.96
CA ALA A 127 -10.17 17.86 10.33
C ALA A 127 -10.87 16.51 10.11
N ASP A 128 -11.62 16.04 11.11
CA ASP A 128 -12.33 14.76 11.06
C ASP A 128 -13.37 14.72 9.93
N LEU A 129 -14.08 15.83 9.69
CA LEU A 129 -15.04 15.94 8.58
C LEU A 129 -14.34 15.86 7.21
N HIS A 130 -13.21 16.55 7.06
CA HIS A 130 -12.45 16.55 5.82
C HIS A 130 -11.79 15.21 5.55
N ASP A 131 -11.26 14.55 6.59
CA ASP A 131 -10.74 13.19 6.48
C ASP A 131 -11.84 12.20 6.08
N LEU A 132 -13.03 12.33 6.66
CA LEU A 132 -14.18 11.51 6.31
C LEU A 132 -14.67 11.75 4.86
N ARG A 133 -14.61 12.98 4.36
CA ARG A 133 -14.83 13.29 2.92
C ARG A 133 -13.74 12.67 2.03
N ALA A 134 -12.49 12.64 2.48
CA ALA A 134 -11.41 11.97 1.78
C ALA A 134 -11.65 10.45 1.73
N VAL A 135 -12.11 9.85 2.82
CA VAL A 135 -12.53 8.44 2.88
C VAL A 135 -13.67 8.17 1.89
N ALA A 136 -14.68 9.03 1.83
CA ALA A 136 -15.78 8.89 0.88
C ALA A 136 -15.32 8.90 -0.59
N CYS A 137 -14.32 9.73 -0.94
CA CYS A 137 -13.70 9.70 -2.26
C CYS A 137 -13.14 8.31 -2.60
N THR A 138 -12.50 7.64 -1.64
CA THR A 138 -11.97 6.26 -1.86
C THR A 138 -13.06 5.23 -2.05
N VAL A 139 -14.18 5.33 -1.32
CA VAL A 139 -15.29 4.39 -1.42
C VAL A 139 -15.97 4.52 -2.78
N ILE A 140 -16.27 5.75 -3.20
CA ILE A 140 -16.87 6.01 -4.52
C ILE A 140 -15.92 5.54 -5.63
N ALA A 141 -14.61 5.83 -5.51
CA ALA A 141 -13.63 5.40 -6.50
C ALA A 141 -13.55 3.86 -6.58
N LYS A 142 -13.50 3.16 -5.45
CA LYS A 142 -13.50 1.69 -5.39
C LYS A 142 -14.73 1.11 -6.07
N GLN A 143 -15.93 1.62 -5.73
CA GLN A 143 -17.18 1.13 -6.32
C GLN A 143 -17.26 1.40 -7.83
N ILE A 144 -16.77 2.55 -8.30
CA ILE A 144 -16.74 2.84 -9.75
C ILE A 144 -15.85 1.84 -10.49
N ILE A 145 -14.69 1.49 -9.93
CA ILE A 145 -13.75 0.49 -10.49
C ILE A 145 -14.38 -0.90 -10.48
N GLU A 146 -14.99 -1.33 -9.37
CA GLU A 146 -15.58 -2.67 -9.24
C GLU A 146 -16.86 -2.86 -10.07
N THR A 147 -17.59 -1.78 -10.34
CA THR A 147 -18.84 -1.82 -11.13
C THR A 147 -18.57 -1.61 -12.63
N GLU A 148 -17.31 -1.57 -13.08
CA GLU A 148 -16.99 -1.43 -14.50
C GLU A 148 -16.81 -2.82 -15.13
N GLU A 149 -17.68 -3.18 -16.07
CA GLU A 149 -17.67 -4.51 -16.70
C GLU A 149 -16.62 -4.63 -17.82
N ASN A 150 -16.34 -3.53 -18.54
CA ASN A 150 -15.39 -3.54 -19.64
C ASN A 150 -13.96 -3.37 -19.11
N MET A 151 -13.25 -4.50 -18.97
CA MET A 151 -11.88 -4.54 -18.48
C MET A 151 -10.91 -3.73 -19.36
N ASP A 152 -11.02 -3.79 -20.69
CA ASP A 152 -10.13 -3.05 -21.59
C ASP A 152 -10.26 -1.53 -21.37
N PHE A 153 -11.51 -1.05 -21.23
CA PHE A 153 -11.78 0.36 -20.92
C PHE A 153 -11.24 0.75 -19.53
N LEU A 154 -11.46 -0.10 -18.53
CA LEU A 154 -10.99 0.13 -17.17
C LEU A 154 -9.46 0.22 -17.11
N LEU A 155 -8.75 -0.75 -17.69
CA LEU A 155 -7.29 -0.83 -17.68
C LEU A 155 -6.67 0.35 -18.46
N HIS A 156 -7.03 0.48 -19.73
CA HIS A 156 -6.35 1.41 -20.64
C HIS A 156 -6.79 2.86 -20.48
N ASN A 157 -8.09 3.12 -20.29
CA ASN A 157 -8.61 4.49 -20.26
C ASN A 157 -8.77 5.03 -18.84
N VAL A 158 -9.25 4.25 -17.89
CA VAL A 158 -9.48 4.74 -16.52
C VAL A 158 -8.18 4.72 -15.71
N LEU A 159 -7.47 3.59 -15.69
CA LEU A 159 -6.36 3.38 -14.75
C LEU A 159 -5.00 3.84 -15.29
N LEU A 160 -4.64 3.46 -16.52
CA LEU A 160 -3.31 3.66 -17.11
C LEU A 160 -3.16 4.91 -17.96
N ARG A 161 -4.25 5.63 -18.24
CA ARG A 161 -4.19 6.87 -19.03
C ARG A 161 -3.79 8.05 -18.15
N ARG A 162 -2.91 8.89 -18.68
CA ARG A 162 -2.36 10.04 -17.94
C ARG A 162 -3.29 11.24 -18.04
N TYR A 163 -3.62 11.81 -16.89
CA TYR A 163 -4.45 13.01 -16.76
C TYR A 163 -3.69 14.13 -16.05
N SER A 164 -4.03 15.37 -16.39
CA SER A 164 -3.51 16.58 -15.74
C SER A 164 -4.69 17.46 -15.34
N PHE A 165 -4.55 18.23 -14.27
CA PHE A 165 -5.50 19.25 -13.88
C PHE A 165 -4.81 20.62 -13.83
N LEU A 166 -5.58 21.70 -13.69
CA LEU A 166 -5.03 23.05 -13.64
C LEU A 166 -4.80 23.51 -12.21
N ILE A 167 -3.61 24.05 -11.98
CA ILE A 167 -3.29 24.86 -10.80
C ILE A 167 -2.95 26.26 -11.33
N ASP A 168 -3.75 27.26 -10.95
CA ASP A 168 -3.54 28.66 -11.37
C ASP A 168 -3.34 28.83 -12.89
N HIS A 169 -4.17 28.15 -13.69
CA HIS A 169 -4.11 28.11 -15.17
C HIS A 169 -2.87 27.46 -15.77
N VAL A 170 -2.04 26.78 -14.96
CA VAL A 170 -0.93 25.95 -15.43
C VAL A 170 -1.30 24.48 -15.27
N ALA A 171 -1.12 23.70 -16.33
CA ALA A 171 -1.35 22.26 -16.27
C ALA A 171 -0.29 21.59 -15.40
N THR A 172 -0.74 20.72 -14.50
CA THR A 172 0.16 19.87 -13.71
C THR A 172 0.79 18.77 -14.56
N ALA A 173 1.84 18.13 -14.02
CA ALA A 173 2.45 17.00 -14.67
C ALA A 173 1.41 15.87 -14.86
N PRO A 174 1.31 15.28 -16.06
CA PRO A 174 0.33 14.26 -16.35
C PRO A 174 0.66 12.99 -15.55
N THR A 175 -0.33 12.50 -14.79
CA THR A 175 -0.19 11.36 -13.86
C THR A 175 -1.31 10.35 -14.08
N ASN A 176 -1.00 9.07 -13.88
CA ASN A 176 -1.98 7.99 -13.94
C ASN A 176 -2.77 7.83 -12.65
N VAL A 177 -3.94 7.20 -12.71
CA VAL A 177 -4.73 6.85 -11.52
C VAL A 177 -3.93 5.89 -10.63
N ILE A 178 -3.25 4.91 -11.22
CA ILE A 178 -2.40 3.94 -10.49
C ILE A 178 -1.25 4.66 -9.78
N GLU A 179 -0.51 5.50 -10.49
CA GLU A 179 0.58 6.28 -9.92
C GLU A 179 0.09 7.17 -8.78
N LYS A 180 -1.01 7.90 -9.01
CA LYS A 180 -1.57 8.82 -8.02
C LYS A 180 -2.11 8.08 -6.79
N ALA A 181 -2.72 6.92 -6.96
CA ALA A 181 -3.22 6.11 -5.86
C ALA A 181 -2.08 5.60 -4.95
N VAL A 182 -0.97 5.14 -5.54
CA VAL A 182 0.23 4.74 -4.80
C VAL A 182 0.87 5.94 -4.10
N ASP A 183 1.04 7.07 -4.81
CA ASP A 183 1.70 8.27 -4.27
C ASP A 183 0.94 8.86 -3.07
N MET A 184 -0.39 8.76 -3.08
CA MET A 184 -1.25 9.22 -1.97
C MET A 184 -1.54 8.15 -0.92
N HIS A 185 -1.04 6.93 -1.12
CA HIS A 185 -1.30 5.77 -0.28
C HIS A 185 -2.81 5.54 -0.06
N ALA A 186 -3.56 5.48 -1.16
CA ALA A 186 -5.02 5.28 -1.15
C ALA A 186 -5.37 3.79 -1.08
N VAL A 187 -5.11 3.16 0.07
CA VAL A 187 -5.14 1.71 0.28
C VAL A 187 -6.45 1.05 -0.19
N ARG A 188 -7.61 1.64 0.11
CA ARG A 188 -8.93 1.10 -0.31
C ARG A 188 -9.12 1.05 -1.83
N VAL A 189 -8.61 2.04 -2.57
CA VAL A 189 -8.67 2.05 -4.03
C VAL A 189 -7.71 1.03 -4.60
N ILE A 190 -6.52 0.92 -3.99
CA ILE A 190 -5.52 -0.08 -4.37
C ILE A 190 -6.06 -1.49 -4.15
N GLY A 191 -6.77 -1.75 -3.04
CA GLY A 191 -7.38 -3.04 -2.74
C GLY A 191 -8.58 -3.42 -3.63
N SER A 192 -9.00 -2.58 -4.58
CA SER A 192 -10.07 -2.92 -5.52
C SER A 192 -9.63 -4.00 -6.52
N SER A 193 -10.57 -4.87 -6.91
CA SER A 193 -10.28 -6.02 -7.78
C SER A 193 -9.72 -5.59 -9.15
N GLY A 194 -10.35 -4.62 -9.82
CA GLY A 194 -9.90 -4.11 -11.11
C GLY A 194 -8.53 -3.44 -11.05
N TYR A 195 -8.21 -2.75 -9.96
CA TYR A 195 -6.88 -2.17 -9.73
C TYR A 195 -5.83 -3.26 -9.55
N GLN A 196 -6.11 -4.28 -8.74
CA GLN A 196 -5.19 -5.39 -8.51
C GLN A 196 -4.93 -6.22 -9.76
N LYS A 197 -5.96 -6.46 -10.59
CA LYS A 197 -5.79 -7.07 -11.91
C LYS A 197 -4.83 -6.26 -12.78
N CYS A 198 -5.02 -4.93 -12.84
CA CYS A 198 -4.12 -4.05 -13.58
C CYS A 198 -2.66 -4.12 -13.11
N ILE A 199 -2.44 -4.06 -11.79
CA ILE A 199 -1.10 -4.20 -11.20
C ILE A 199 -0.51 -5.57 -11.49
N ALA A 200 -1.30 -6.65 -11.41
CA ALA A 200 -0.84 -7.99 -11.74
C ALA A 200 -0.43 -8.10 -13.22
N TYR A 201 -1.14 -7.45 -14.13
CA TYR A 201 -0.81 -7.42 -15.56
C TYR A 201 0.47 -6.64 -15.83
N LEU A 202 0.64 -5.48 -15.17
CA LEU A 202 1.91 -4.73 -15.20
C LEU A 202 3.07 -5.55 -14.63
N TRP A 203 2.88 -6.22 -13.49
CA TRP A 203 3.91 -7.05 -12.84
C TRP A 203 4.35 -8.21 -13.74
N ARG A 204 3.40 -8.88 -14.40
CA ARG A 204 3.66 -9.94 -15.39
C ARG A 204 4.22 -9.41 -16.71
N GLY A 205 4.20 -8.11 -16.94
CA GLY A 205 4.60 -7.48 -18.21
C GLY A 205 3.62 -7.76 -19.35
N TRP A 206 2.34 -8.00 -19.07
CA TRP A 206 1.31 -8.13 -20.12
C TRP A 206 0.88 -6.78 -20.67
N LEU A 207 0.97 -5.74 -19.83
CA LEU A 207 0.79 -4.34 -20.21
C LEU A 207 2.16 -3.67 -20.21
N VAL A 208 2.55 -3.11 -21.34
CA VAL A 208 3.85 -2.46 -21.55
C VAL A 208 3.61 -1.02 -22.04
N GLN A 209 4.48 -0.08 -21.70
CA GLN A 209 4.42 1.26 -22.30
C GLN A 209 4.76 1.18 -23.77
N ASP A 210 4.04 1.93 -24.60
CA ASP A 210 4.35 1.98 -26.03
C ASP A 210 5.75 2.59 -26.25
N GLU A 211 6.48 2.07 -27.24
CA GLU A 211 7.84 2.53 -27.56
C GLU A 211 7.80 3.91 -28.23
N ASP A 212 6.77 4.15 -29.05
CA ASP A 212 6.57 5.40 -29.78
C ASP A 212 5.90 6.49 -28.91
N ASP A 213 4.97 6.12 -28.03
CA ASP A 213 4.24 7.03 -27.14
C ASP A 213 4.25 6.56 -25.66
N PRO A 214 5.12 7.12 -24.80
CA PRO A 214 5.22 6.73 -23.40
C PRO A 214 3.97 7.10 -22.55
N SER A 215 3.02 7.82 -23.12
CA SER A 215 1.75 8.17 -22.46
C SER A 215 0.72 7.05 -22.51
N VAL A 216 0.87 6.10 -23.43
CA VAL A 216 -0.06 5.00 -23.67
C VAL A 216 0.55 3.67 -23.24
N PHE A 217 -0.27 2.83 -22.63
CA PHE A 217 0.05 1.44 -22.33
C PHE A 217 -0.65 0.55 -23.35
N VAL A 218 0.04 -0.46 -23.85
CA VAL A 218 -0.46 -1.39 -24.87
C VAL A 218 -0.28 -2.83 -24.38
N ASP A 219 -1.22 -3.68 -24.76
CA ASP A 219 -1.16 -5.12 -24.56
C ASP A 219 0.02 -5.76 -25.31
N TYR A 220 0.75 -6.65 -24.63
CA TYR A 220 1.84 -7.42 -25.22
C TYR A 220 1.30 -8.38 -26.29
N LYS A 221 1.77 -8.23 -27.53
CA LYS A 221 1.24 -8.92 -28.72
C LYS A 221 1.41 -10.45 -28.66
N ASP A 222 2.54 -10.94 -28.15
CA ASP A 222 2.89 -12.38 -28.18
C ASP A 222 2.49 -13.13 -26.89
N LYS A 223 1.54 -12.61 -26.09
CA LYS A 223 1.14 -13.23 -24.81
C LYS A 223 0.57 -14.65 -24.93
N ASP A 224 -0.02 -14.99 -26.07
CA ASP A 224 -0.67 -16.28 -26.34
C ASP A 224 0.18 -17.24 -27.20
N ASN A 225 1.34 -16.79 -27.66
CA ASN A 225 2.20 -17.58 -28.52
C ASN A 225 2.86 -18.73 -27.72
N PRO A 226 2.69 -20.02 -28.08
CA PRO A 226 3.30 -21.12 -27.34
C PRO A 226 4.78 -21.37 -27.71
N GLY A 227 5.33 -20.62 -28.67
CA GLY A 227 6.70 -20.77 -29.17
C GLY A 227 7.75 -20.45 -28.11
N PHE A 228 8.69 -21.38 -27.88
CA PHE A 228 9.75 -21.19 -26.88
C PHE A 228 10.75 -20.09 -27.26
N LEU A 229 11.11 -20.01 -28.54
CA LEU A 229 12.10 -19.04 -29.03
C LEU A 229 11.56 -17.61 -29.07
N VAL A 230 10.24 -17.43 -29.21
CA VAL A 230 9.58 -16.12 -29.20
C VAL A 230 9.63 -15.49 -27.80
N HIS A 231 9.69 -16.31 -26.75
CA HIS A 231 9.82 -15.83 -25.37
C HIS A 231 11.27 -15.64 -24.92
N MET A 232 12.25 -15.88 -25.81
CA MET A 232 13.67 -15.68 -25.53
C MET A 232 14.15 -14.28 -25.96
N ASP A 233 13.24 -13.31 -25.96
CA ASP A 233 13.55 -11.93 -26.33
C ASP A 233 14.10 -11.15 -25.12
N PRO A 234 15.24 -10.43 -25.26
CA PRO A 234 15.82 -9.62 -24.19
C PRO A 234 14.86 -8.57 -23.61
N ASP A 235 13.95 -8.04 -24.42
CA ASP A 235 12.95 -7.06 -23.99
C ASP A 235 12.04 -7.59 -22.89
N ARG A 236 11.91 -8.91 -22.77
CA ARG A 236 11.14 -9.53 -21.68
C ARG A 236 11.77 -9.30 -20.31
N MET A 237 13.08 -9.09 -20.23
CA MET A 237 13.76 -8.66 -19.00
C MET A 237 13.28 -7.29 -18.51
N ARG A 238 12.60 -6.49 -19.34
CA ARG A 238 11.98 -5.23 -18.90
C ARG A 238 10.78 -5.45 -17.97
N ALA A 239 10.21 -6.65 -17.92
CA ALA A 239 9.06 -6.93 -17.05
C ALA A 239 9.47 -6.95 -15.55
N PRO A 240 8.69 -6.29 -14.66
CA PRO A 240 9.01 -6.16 -13.23
C PRO A 240 9.29 -7.48 -12.52
N ARG A 241 8.52 -8.52 -12.85
CA ARG A 241 8.68 -9.86 -12.26
C ARG A 241 10.07 -10.44 -12.49
N TYR A 242 10.59 -10.35 -13.71
CA TYR A 242 11.90 -10.92 -14.04
C TYR A 242 13.03 -10.06 -13.48
N GLN A 243 12.88 -8.73 -13.49
CA GLN A 243 13.85 -7.84 -12.85
C GLN A 243 13.97 -8.12 -11.35
N ASN A 244 12.85 -8.21 -10.64
CA ASN A 244 12.85 -8.51 -9.21
C ASN A 244 13.46 -9.89 -8.92
N ALA A 245 13.14 -10.92 -9.73
CA ALA A 245 13.73 -12.25 -9.59
C ALA A 245 15.26 -12.24 -9.82
N ALA A 246 15.73 -11.50 -10.82
CA ALA A 246 17.14 -11.34 -11.10
C ALA A 246 17.87 -10.57 -9.99
N GLN A 247 17.29 -9.48 -9.48
CA GLN A 247 17.84 -8.72 -8.35
C GLN A 247 17.96 -9.59 -7.10
N LEU A 248 16.94 -10.41 -6.80
CA LEU A 248 16.99 -11.38 -5.71
C LEU A 248 18.12 -12.40 -5.93
N LEU A 249 18.25 -12.96 -7.14
CA LEU A 249 19.30 -13.92 -7.48
C LEU A 249 20.70 -13.31 -7.29
N PHE A 250 20.96 -12.11 -7.83
CA PHE A 250 22.24 -11.44 -7.65
C PHE A 250 22.50 -11.04 -6.19
N SER A 251 21.46 -10.70 -5.43
CA SER A 251 21.61 -10.45 -3.99
C SER A 251 21.99 -11.72 -3.22
N ILE A 252 21.46 -12.89 -3.59
CA ILE A 252 21.87 -14.18 -3.00
C ILE A 252 23.32 -14.52 -3.38
N ILE A 253 23.69 -14.32 -4.65
CA ILE A 253 25.08 -14.51 -5.11
C ILE A 253 26.03 -13.58 -4.34
N TYR A 254 25.64 -12.32 -4.16
CA TYR A 254 26.43 -11.34 -3.42
C TYR A 254 26.62 -11.73 -1.96
N LEU A 255 25.58 -12.25 -1.29
CA LEU A 255 25.68 -12.81 0.06
C LEU A 255 26.59 -14.06 0.11
N ALA A 256 26.52 -14.92 -0.89
CA ALA A 256 27.39 -16.09 -0.99
C ALA A 256 28.86 -15.69 -1.19
N LEU A 257 29.13 -14.69 -2.04
CA LEU A 257 30.48 -14.12 -2.23
C LEU A 257 31.00 -13.48 -0.94
N TYR A 258 30.15 -12.74 -0.22
CA TYR A 258 30.50 -12.17 1.09
C TYR A 258 30.85 -13.26 2.10
N THR A 259 30.02 -14.31 2.17
CA THR A 259 30.22 -15.45 3.07
C THR A 259 31.48 -16.24 2.71
N ALA A 260 31.80 -16.35 1.41
CA ALA A 260 33.05 -16.94 0.96
C ALA A 260 34.24 -16.07 1.39
N ALA A 261 34.20 -14.76 1.12
CA ALA A 261 35.28 -13.82 1.42
C ALA A 261 35.58 -13.70 2.93
N ILE A 262 34.56 -13.73 3.80
CA ILE A 262 34.75 -13.70 5.25
C ILE A 262 35.26 -15.02 5.82
N ASN A 263 35.02 -16.16 5.15
CA ASN A 263 35.53 -17.46 5.59
C ASN A 263 36.92 -17.77 5.01
N SER A 264 37.29 -17.15 3.88
CA SER A 264 38.58 -17.30 3.23
C SER A 264 39.66 -16.36 3.78
N VAL A 265 39.60 -15.99 5.07
CA VAL A 265 40.57 -15.06 5.68
C VAL A 265 41.98 -15.64 5.55
N ASN A 266 42.75 -15.04 4.66
CA ASN A 266 44.08 -15.52 4.32
C ASN A 266 45.11 -14.62 5.00
N ALA A 267 45.88 -15.19 5.94
CA ALA A 267 46.96 -14.49 6.64
C ALA A 267 48.10 -14.04 5.71
N SER A 268 48.16 -14.56 4.48
CA SER A 268 49.13 -14.18 3.45
C SER A 268 48.88 -12.81 2.83
N GLY A 269 47.73 -12.19 3.10
CA GLY A 269 47.39 -10.85 2.60
C GLY A 269 47.30 -10.75 1.08
N VAL A 270 47.03 -11.86 0.38
CA VAL A 270 46.75 -11.88 -1.06
C VAL A 270 45.25 -11.80 -1.27
N LEU A 271 44.80 -10.95 -2.20
CA LEU A 271 43.40 -10.85 -2.58
C LEU A 271 42.91 -12.18 -3.15
N ASP A 272 41.92 -12.78 -2.51
CA ASP A 272 41.26 -13.97 -3.03
C ASP A 272 40.33 -13.62 -4.20
N GLY A 273 40.10 -14.57 -5.10
CA GLY A 273 39.17 -14.39 -6.22
C GLY A 273 37.76 -14.01 -5.75
N ALA A 274 37.29 -14.58 -4.64
CA ALA A 274 35.99 -14.24 -4.04
C ALA A 274 35.96 -12.81 -3.48
N GLU A 275 37.06 -12.36 -2.87
CA GLU A 275 37.22 -10.99 -2.34
C GLU A 275 37.20 -9.96 -3.49
N ILE A 276 37.92 -10.22 -4.58
CA ILE A 276 37.90 -9.36 -5.78
C ILE A 276 36.49 -9.32 -6.37
N ALA A 277 35.82 -10.46 -6.51
CA ALA A 277 34.45 -10.51 -7.02
C ALA A 277 33.47 -9.73 -6.12
N LEU A 278 33.60 -9.85 -4.79
CA LEU A 278 32.80 -9.09 -3.83
C LEU A 278 32.98 -7.58 -4.02
N TYR A 279 34.22 -7.10 -4.15
CA TYR A 279 34.48 -5.68 -4.34
C TYR A 279 34.01 -5.17 -5.72
N VAL A 280 34.11 -5.98 -6.78
CA VAL A 280 33.54 -5.64 -8.09
C VAL A 280 32.02 -5.52 -8.01
N PHE A 281 31.33 -6.46 -7.33
CA PHE A 281 29.89 -6.36 -7.08
C PHE A 281 29.54 -5.13 -6.26
N THR A 282 30.31 -4.83 -5.21
CA THR A 282 30.11 -3.64 -4.38
C THR A 282 30.22 -2.37 -5.22
N PHE A 283 31.25 -2.27 -6.06
CA PHE A 283 31.45 -1.14 -6.95
C PHE A 283 30.29 -0.99 -7.95
N ALA A 284 29.83 -2.10 -8.52
CA ALA A 284 28.67 -2.13 -9.39
C ALA A 284 27.41 -1.59 -8.71
N TYR A 285 27.13 -2.02 -7.47
CA TYR A 285 26.00 -1.51 -6.69
C TYR A 285 26.14 -0.03 -6.30
N VAL A 286 27.35 0.44 -5.99
CA VAL A 286 27.61 1.86 -5.73
C VAL A 286 27.35 2.71 -6.96
N CYS A 287 27.84 2.28 -8.14
CA CYS A 287 27.57 2.97 -9.40
C CYS A 287 26.06 3.01 -9.72
N ASP A 288 25.34 1.92 -9.49
CA ASP A 288 23.88 1.86 -9.66
C ASP A 288 23.15 2.88 -8.79
N GLU A 289 23.44 2.93 -7.48
CA GLU A 289 22.84 3.92 -6.58
C GLU A 289 23.24 5.37 -6.92
N LEU A 290 24.48 5.60 -7.32
CA LEU A 290 24.95 6.93 -7.74
C LEU A 290 24.23 7.40 -9.02
N LEU A 291 24.01 6.51 -9.99
CA LEU A 291 23.26 6.83 -11.21
C LEU A 291 21.80 7.11 -10.90
N LYS A 292 21.17 6.32 -10.04
CA LYS A 292 19.81 6.58 -9.54
C LYS A 292 19.75 7.94 -8.86
N TYR A 293 20.67 8.21 -7.95
CA TYR A 293 20.78 9.50 -7.27
C TYR A 293 20.97 10.67 -8.24
N TYR A 294 21.78 10.49 -9.29
CA TYR A 294 21.99 11.51 -10.32
C TYR A 294 20.73 11.76 -11.16
N LYS A 295 20.08 10.69 -11.65
CA LYS A 295 18.88 10.79 -12.50
C LYS A 295 17.67 11.36 -11.76
N ALA A 296 17.54 11.04 -10.48
CA ALA A 296 16.29 11.21 -9.76
C ALA A 296 16.40 12.06 -8.46
N GLY A 297 17.61 12.46 -8.09
CA GLY A 297 17.86 13.46 -7.06
C GLY A 297 17.61 12.99 -5.63
N TYR A 298 17.46 13.95 -4.69
CA TYR A 298 17.27 13.68 -3.26
C TYR A 298 15.98 12.91 -2.94
N HIS A 299 15.00 12.90 -3.84
CA HIS A 299 13.69 12.30 -3.62
C HIS A 299 13.72 10.76 -3.53
N ILE A 300 14.80 10.08 -3.96
CA ILE A 300 14.96 8.62 -3.84
C ILE A 300 15.50 8.20 -2.45
N PHE A 301 15.77 9.13 -1.54
CA PHE A 301 16.25 8.77 -0.20
C PHE A 301 15.13 8.08 0.63
N GLY A 302 14.97 6.78 0.41
CA GLY A 302 14.22 5.88 1.28
C GLY A 302 15.10 5.32 2.39
N PHE A 303 14.46 4.83 3.46
CA PHE A 303 15.12 4.17 4.58
C PHE A 303 16.09 3.07 4.14
N TRP A 304 15.62 2.21 3.23
CA TRP A 304 16.41 1.08 2.73
C TRP A 304 17.56 1.49 1.82
N ASN A 305 17.41 2.59 1.08
CA ASN A 305 18.50 3.15 0.30
C ASN A 305 19.61 3.68 1.23
N ALA A 306 19.23 4.42 2.29
CA ALA A 306 20.19 4.86 3.30
C ALA A 306 20.89 3.68 4.00
N PHE A 307 20.14 2.63 4.36
CA PHE A 307 20.68 1.41 4.96
C PHE A 307 21.69 0.70 4.03
N ASN A 308 21.35 0.55 2.75
CA ASN A 308 22.26 0.00 1.74
C ASN A 308 23.48 0.91 1.51
N GLY A 309 23.29 2.23 1.51
CA GLY A 309 24.36 3.20 1.42
C GLY A 309 25.39 3.07 2.55
N VAL A 310 24.93 2.84 3.78
CA VAL A 310 25.83 2.55 4.92
C VAL A 310 26.60 1.25 4.70
N LEU A 311 25.95 0.18 4.24
CA LEU A 311 26.61 -1.09 3.90
C LEU A 311 27.71 -0.88 2.84
N TYR A 312 27.41 -0.17 1.75
CA TYR A 312 28.38 0.08 0.70
C TYR A 312 29.52 1.01 1.16
N ALA A 313 29.22 2.00 2.01
CA ALA A 313 30.23 2.89 2.57
C ALA A 313 31.25 2.14 3.41
N PHE A 314 30.81 1.23 4.29
CA PHE A 314 31.73 0.41 5.08
C PHE A 314 32.55 -0.56 4.23
N LEU A 315 31.96 -1.18 3.20
CA LEU A 315 32.72 -2.03 2.27
C LEU A 315 33.74 -1.25 1.46
N THR A 316 33.38 -0.04 1.02
CA THR A 316 34.30 0.85 0.32
C THR A 316 35.44 1.29 1.25
N ALA A 317 35.13 1.60 2.52
CA ALA A 317 36.15 1.88 3.52
C ALA A 317 37.08 0.68 3.76
N SER A 318 36.52 -0.52 3.88
CA SER A 318 37.28 -1.77 3.98
C SER A 318 38.23 -1.95 2.78
N LEU A 319 37.76 -1.68 1.56
CA LEU A 319 38.59 -1.70 0.34
C LEU A 319 39.71 -0.66 0.38
N VAL A 320 39.43 0.57 0.82
CA VAL A 320 40.44 1.64 0.93
C VAL A 320 41.54 1.24 1.92
N PHE A 321 41.19 0.68 3.08
CA PHE A 321 42.17 0.17 4.03
C PHE A 321 42.98 -0.99 3.44
N ARG A 322 42.33 -1.86 2.66
CA ARG A 322 43.00 -2.96 1.95
C ARG A 322 44.04 -2.46 0.96
N LEU A 323 43.67 -1.50 0.09
CA LEU A 323 44.58 -0.90 -0.88
C LEU A 323 45.74 -0.14 -0.20
N THR A 324 45.46 0.51 0.93
CA THR A 324 46.48 1.17 1.74
C THR A 324 47.46 0.15 2.32
N GLY A 325 46.98 -1.00 2.80
CA GLY A 325 47.80 -2.12 3.26
C GLY A 325 48.73 -2.68 2.17
N PHE A 326 48.25 -2.78 0.93
CA PHE A 326 49.06 -3.23 -0.23
C PHE A 326 50.13 -2.24 -0.67
N THR A 327 49.95 -0.95 -0.40
CA THR A 327 50.93 0.09 -0.78
C THR A 327 52.18 0.05 0.10
N ASN A 328 52.07 -0.53 1.30
CA ASN A 328 53.18 -0.70 2.24
C ASN A 328 54.00 -1.95 1.90
N LYS A 329 55.32 -1.89 2.12
CA LYS A 329 56.25 -2.99 1.81
C LYS A 329 55.88 -4.27 2.57
N ASP A 330 56.20 -5.42 1.97
CA ASP A 330 56.04 -6.72 2.60
C ASP A 330 56.73 -6.72 3.98
N ASN A 331 55.98 -7.11 5.02
CA ASN A 331 56.42 -7.29 6.42
C ASN A 331 56.50 -6.05 7.33
N ASP A 332 55.77 -4.97 7.03
CA ASP A 332 55.64 -3.79 7.90
C ASP A 332 54.44 -3.94 8.88
N GLU A 333 54.60 -3.56 10.16
CA GLU A 333 53.53 -3.64 11.19
C GLU A 333 52.27 -2.86 10.76
N HIS A 334 52.47 -1.79 9.99
CA HIS A 334 51.39 -1.00 9.43
C HIS A 334 50.51 -1.79 8.44
N ARG A 335 51.06 -2.77 7.71
CA ARG A 335 50.27 -3.60 6.78
C ARG A 335 49.37 -4.55 7.54
N GLU A 336 49.85 -5.14 8.63
CA GLU A 336 49.05 -6.02 9.47
C GLU A 336 47.89 -5.25 10.11
N TYR A 337 48.17 -4.06 10.66
CA TYR A 337 47.14 -3.18 11.23
C TYR A 337 46.02 -2.82 10.24
N TYR A 338 46.35 -2.36 9.03
CA TYR A 338 45.33 -2.01 8.04
C TYR A 338 44.55 -3.22 7.52
N ASN A 339 45.19 -4.39 7.43
CA ASN A 339 44.52 -5.62 7.05
C ASN A 339 43.55 -6.11 8.13
N GLU A 340 43.95 -6.06 9.41
CA GLU A 340 43.09 -6.39 10.55
C GLU A 340 41.91 -5.43 10.61
N LEU A 341 42.13 -4.13 10.47
CA LEU A 341 41.06 -3.12 10.45
C LEU A 341 40.06 -3.35 9.31
N SER A 342 40.56 -3.68 8.11
CA SER A 342 39.72 -4.00 6.95
C SER A 342 38.83 -5.23 7.20
N TYR A 343 39.37 -6.29 7.81
CA TYR A 343 38.61 -7.49 8.18
C TYR A 343 37.62 -7.23 9.32
N ASN A 344 38.00 -6.43 10.33
CA ASN A 344 37.11 -6.03 11.41
C ASN A 344 35.91 -5.23 10.89
N LEU A 345 36.14 -4.34 9.92
CA LEU A 345 35.06 -3.63 9.23
C LEU A 345 34.18 -4.57 8.41
N LEU A 346 34.78 -5.53 7.68
CA LEU A 346 34.02 -6.52 6.93
C LEU A 346 33.10 -7.34 7.87
N ALA A 347 33.62 -7.78 9.02
CA ALA A 347 32.86 -8.49 10.04
C ALA A 347 31.74 -7.63 10.66
N PHE A 348 31.98 -6.34 10.90
CA PHE A 348 30.96 -5.41 11.41
C PHE A 348 29.77 -5.24 10.45
N VAL A 349 29.98 -5.40 9.15
CA VAL A 349 28.94 -5.28 8.12
C VAL A 349 28.11 -6.57 7.97
N ALA A 350 28.51 -7.69 8.58
CA ALA A 350 27.80 -8.97 8.45
C ALA A 350 26.28 -8.87 8.71
N PRO A 351 25.81 -8.24 9.80
CA PRO A 351 24.37 -8.14 10.05
C PRO A 351 23.64 -7.34 8.97
N LEU A 352 24.28 -6.29 8.43
CA LEU A 352 23.72 -5.45 7.37
C LEU A 352 23.47 -6.25 6.08
N PHE A 353 24.36 -7.19 5.73
CA PHE A 353 24.18 -8.10 4.58
C PHE A 353 22.96 -9.02 4.74
N TRP A 354 22.78 -9.59 5.93
CA TRP A 354 21.63 -10.45 6.21
C TRP A 354 20.33 -9.66 6.25
N CYS A 355 20.34 -8.47 6.86
CA CYS A 355 19.18 -7.56 6.87
C CYS A 355 18.79 -7.13 5.45
N ARG A 356 19.76 -6.94 4.55
CA ARG A 356 19.48 -6.63 3.14
C ARG A 356 18.67 -7.73 2.45
N LEU A 357 18.83 -9.01 2.82
CA LEU A 357 18.04 -10.09 2.21
C LEU A 357 16.54 -9.96 2.53
N LEU A 358 16.21 -9.43 3.73
CA LEU A 358 14.81 -9.20 4.13
C LEU A 358 14.07 -8.29 3.14
N LEU A 359 14.78 -7.37 2.48
CA LEU A 359 14.20 -6.48 1.47
C LEU A 359 13.53 -7.20 0.31
N TYR A 360 14.10 -8.33 -0.10
CA TYR A 360 13.60 -9.08 -1.26
C TYR A 360 12.59 -10.16 -0.86
N PHE A 361 12.44 -10.43 0.44
CA PHE A 361 11.39 -11.30 0.97
C PHE A 361 10.02 -10.62 1.05
N ASP A 362 9.93 -9.32 0.78
CA ASP A 362 8.68 -8.57 0.61
C ASP A 362 7.70 -9.20 -0.41
N SER A 363 8.22 -10.04 -1.32
CA SER A 363 7.44 -10.78 -2.32
C SER A 363 6.52 -11.84 -1.70
N PHE A 364 6.73 -12.18 -0.43
CA PHE A 364 5.85 -13.06 0.33
C PHE A 364 4.95 -12.23 1.24
N ARG A 365 3.63 -12.48 1.19
CA ARG A 365 2.61 -11.75 1.96
C ARG A 365 2.96 -11.55 3.45
N PHE A 366 3.37 -12.62 4.12
CA PHE A 366 3.72 -12.58 5.55
C PHE A 366 4.89 -11.63 5.84
N PHE A 367 5.98 -11.75 5.08
CA PHE A 367 7.17 -10.93 5.28
C PHE A 367 6.94 -9.49 4.82
N GLY A 368 6.22 -9.29 3.71
CA GLY A 368 5.82 -7.97 3.23
C GLY A 368 5.03 -7.20 4.27
N ALA A 369 3.98 -7.79 4.83
CA ALA A 369 3.20 -7.18 5.90
C ALA A 369 4.06 -6.84 7.13
N MET A 370 4.93 -7.75 7.57
CA MET A 370 5.84 -7.51 8.70
C MET A 370 6.81 -6.34 8.46
N LEU A 371 7.28 -6.15 7.22
CA LEU A 371 8.13 -5.01 6.87
C LEU A 371 7.37 -3.68 6.90
N VAL A 372 6.07 -3.65 6.56
CA VAL A 372 5.22 -2.46 6.75
C VAL A 372 5.14 -2.11 8.22
N VAL A 373 4.80 -3.09 9.05
CA VAL A 373 4.65 -2.93 10.50
C VAL A 373 5.93 -2.35 11.10
N LEU A 374 7.08 -2.94 10.79
CA LEU A 374 8.39 -2.44 11.25
C LEU A 374 8.64 -0.99 10.81
N LYS A 375 8.35 -0.65 9.56
CA LYS A 375 8.52 0.72 9.03
C LYS A 375 7.63 1.73 9.75
N VAL A 376 6.36 1.40 10.00
CA VAL A 376 5.41 2.26 10.71
C VAL A 376 5.85 2.46 12.16
N MET A 377 6.19 1.37 12.86
CA MET A 377 6.70 1.42 14.23
C MET A 377 7.96 2.30 14.34
N MET A 378 8.89 2.17 13.39
CA MET A 378 10.09 3.01 13.35
C MET A 378 9.78 4.49 13.15
N LYS A 379 8.78 4.83 12.33
CA LYS A 379 8.36 6.21 12.11
C LYS A 379 7.76 6.81 13.39
N GLU A 380 6.88 6.08 14.06
CA GLU A 380 6.25 6.53 15.32
C GLU A 380 7.27 6.64 16.45
N SER A 381 8.28 5.77 16.50
CA SER A 381 9.34 5.87 17.53
C SER A 381 10.37 6.97 17.29
N VAL A 382 10.41 7.64 16.13
CA VAL A 382 11.37 8.75 15.91
C VAL A 382 11.18 9.85 16.95
N ILE A 383 9.93 10.23 17.26
CA ILE A 383 9.64 11.25 18.27
C ILE A 383 10.12 10.79 19.64
N PHE A 384 9.91 9.50 19.95
CA PHE A 384 10.40 8.90 21.18
C PHE A 384 11.94 8.91 21.26
N PHE A 385 12.65 8.52 20.20
CA PHE A 385 14.11 8.55 20.16
C PHE A 385 14.65 9.98 20.28
N ALA A 386 13.98 10.97 19.69
CA ALA A 386 14.32 12.37 19.86
C ALA A 386 14.19 12.82 21.34
N LEU A 387 13.10 12.43 22.01
CA LEU A 387 12.90 12.69 23.43
C LEU A 387 13.96 11.98 24.29
N LEU A 388 14.25 10.71 23.99
CA LEU A 388 15.28 9.91 24.66
C LEU A 388 16.65 10.58 24.55
N ILE A 389 17.03 11.08 23.36
CA ILE A 389 18.29 11.81 23.14
C ILE A 389 18.34 13.09 23.98
N ILE A 390 17.26 13.87 24.04
CA ILE A 390 17.20 15.09 24.87
C ILE A 390 17.42 14.75 26.36
N VAL A 391 16.75 13.69 26.84
CA VAL A 391 16.92 13.21 28.22
C VAL A 391 18.37 12.76 28.45
N ILE A 392 18.94 11.96 27.55
CA ILE A 392 20.35 11.52 27.64
C ILE A 392 21.30 12.71 27.69
N ILE A 393 21.14 13.71 26.82
CA ILE A 393 21.99 14.90 26.82
C ILE A 393 21.87 15.66 28.14
N GLY A 394 20.65 15.82 28.69
CA GLY A 394 20.43 16.47 29.97
C GLY A 394 21.12 15.76 31.14
N PHE A 395 21.01 14.42 31.19
CA PHE A 395 21.69 13.63 32.21
C PHE A 395 23.22 13.59 32.00
N LEU A 396 23.69 13.47 30.77
CA LEU A 396 25.11 13.52 30.43
C LEU A 396 25.71 14.87 30.85
N GLN A 397 25.02 15.98 30.59
CA GLN A 397 25.43 17.30 31.06
C GLN A 397 25.48 17.38 32.59
N ALA A 398 24.53 16.75 33.30
CA ALA A 398 24.53 16.71 34.75
C ALA A 398 25.70 15.87 35.33
N PHE A 399 26.01 14.73 34.72
CA PHE A 399 27.16 13.90 35.11
C PHE A 399 28.50 14.60 34.85
N ILE A 400 28.66 15.22 33.66
CA ILE A 400 29.85 16.02 33.35
C ILE A 400 29.99 17.19 34.33
N GLY A 401 28.88 17.84 34.70
CA GLY A 401 28.88 18.91 35.69
C GLY A 401 29.32 18.46 37.08
N LEU A 402 28.96 17.23 37.47
CA LEU A 402 29.37 16.63 38.74
C LEU A 402 30.85 16.21 38.72
N ASP A 403 31.30 15.62 37.61
CA ASP A 403 32.69 15.21 37.37
C ASP A 403 33.68 16.40 37.43
N ILE A 404 33.33 17.50 36.74
CA ILE A 404 34.11 18.75 36.78
C ILE A 404 34.18 19.33 38.20
N ALA A 405 33.12 19.19 38.98
CA ALA A 405 33.06 19.72 40.34
C ALA A 405 33.91 18.93 41.34
N ASP A 406 34.16 17.64 41.07
CA ASP A 406 34.94 16.75 41.96
C ASP A 406 36.43 16.75 41.61
N ASP A 407 36.80 16.47 40.35
CA ASP A 407 38.20 16.18 39.97
C ASP A 407 38.87 17.22 39.07
N LEU A 408 38.15 18.26 38.59
CA LEU A 408 38.67 19.33 37.70
C LEU A 408 39.35 18.82 36.41
N VAL A 409 39.21 17.54 36.05
CA VAL A 409 39.80 16.90 34.86
C VAL A 409 38.72 16.12 34.11
N LEU A 410 38.59 16.34 32.80
CA LEU A 410 37.61 15.67 31.92
C LEU A 410 38.05 14.25 31.51
N GLY A 411 38.44 13.41 32.48
CA GLY A 411 38.97 12.07 32.21
C GLY A 411 37.89 11.03 31.89
N ASP A 412 36.71 11.17 32.51
CA ASP A 412 35.78 10.04 32.67
C ASP A 412 34.50 10.14 31.84
N VAL A 413 34.45 11.09 30.90
CA VAL A 413 33.30 11.27 29.99
C VAL A 413 32.97 10.00 29.22
N TRP A 414 33.99 9.23 28.81
CA TRP A 414 33.78 7.96 28.11
C TRP A 414 33.13 6.90 29.00
N PHE A 415 33.54 6.80 30.27
CA PHE A 415 32.93 5.90 31.23
C PHE A 415 31.46 6.25 31.48
N ILE A 416 31.15 7.55 31.62
CA ILE A 416 29.76 8.03 31.78
C ILE A 416 28.91 7.65 30.56
N ILE A 417 29.42 7.90 29.35
CA ILE A 417 28.71 7.55 28.11
C ILE A 417 28.49 6.03 28.00
N GLU A 418 29.50 5.22 28.29
CA GLU A 418 29.40 3.75 28.25
C GLU A 418 28.35 3.24 29.24
N SER A 419 28.39 3.72 30.49
CA SER A 419 27.45 3.33 31.52
C SER A 419 26.02 3.76 31.21
N MET A 420 25.83 4.98 30.69
CA MET A 420 24.52 5.43 30.23
C MET A 420 23.99 4.60 29.06
N LEU A 421 24.87 4.19 28.13
CA LEU A 421 24.51 3.34 27.00
C LEU A 421 24.10 1.92 27.48
N LYS A 422 24.85 1.35 28.42
CA LYS A 422 24.52 0.07 29.07
C LYS A 422 23.16 0.12 29.80
N ALA A 423 22.86 1.22 30.49
CA ALA A 423 21.56 1.41 31.12
C ALA A 423 20.40 1.47 30.10
N ILE A 424 20.60 2.08 28.92
CA ILE A 424 19.61 2.07 27.82
C ILE A 424 19.41 0.64 27.29
N MET A 425 20.49 -0.14 27.20
CA MET A 425 20.46 -1.57 26.80
C MET A 425 19.88 -2.51 27.88
N GLN A 426 19.21 -1.96 28.91
CA GLN A 426 18.65 -2.68 30.05
C GLN A 426 19.68 -3.44 30.90
N SER A 427 20.96 -3.02 30.86
CA SER A 427 22.02 -3.59 31.69
C SER A 427 22.76 -2.51 32.49
N PRO A 428 22.08 -1.78 33.40
CA PRO A 428 22.71 -0.71 34.17
C PRO A 428 23.75 -1.26 35.14
N GLU A 429 24.98 -0.76 35.05
CA GLU A 429 26.04 -0.98 36.02
C GLU A 429 26.09 0.22 36.97
N PHE A 430 26.04 -0.02 38.28
CA PHE A 430 26.09 1.03 39.32
C PHE A 430 27.50 1.24 39.88
N GLU A 431 28.41 0.30 39.59
CA GLU A 431 29.79 0.33 40.03
C GLU A 431 30.53 1.49 39.35
N GLY A 432 31.31 2.25 40.10
CA GLY A 432 32.02 3.44 39.60
C GLY A 432 31.28 4.77 39.84
N PHE A 433 29.94 4.80 39.92
CA PHE A 433 29.18 6.03 40.22
C PHE A 433 29.28 6.51 41.68
N GLU A 434 29.84 5.69 42.57
CA GLU A 434 30.18 6.07 43.94
C GLU A 434 31.31 7.09 44.01
N ASN A 435 32.17 7.14 42.98
CA ASN A 435 33.31 8.04 42.92
C ASN A 435 32.96 9.43 42.34
N PHE A 436 31.77 9.59 41.75
CA PHE A 436 31.33 10.87 41.16
C PHE A 436 30.39 11.60 42.13
N GLY A 437 30.91 12.64 42.80
CA GLY A 437 30.15 13.58 43.62
C GLY A 437 29.20 12.90 44.60
N HIS A 438 29.69 11.97 45.41
CA HIS A 438 28.88 11.21 46.37
C HIS A 438 28.14 12.16 47.34
N PRO A 439 26.82 12.04 47.55
CA PRO A 439 25.90 10.97 47.09
C PRO A 439 25.10 11.30 45.81
N PHE A 440 25.30 12.47 45.20
CA PHE A 440 24.43 12.99 44.15
C PHE A 440 24.57 12.22 42.83
N GLY A 441 25.76 11.75 42.46
CA GLY A 441 25.97 10.97 41.23
C GLY A 441 25.20 9.65 41.24
N LEU A 442 25.25 8.93 42.36
CA LEU A 442 24.51 7.70 42.56
C LEU A 442 22.99 7.93 42.46
N ILE A 443 22.46 8.95 43.16
CA ILE A 443 21.03 9.29 43.13
C ILE A 443 20.59 9.70 41.71
N LEU A 444 21.40 10.49 41.02
CA LEU A 444 21.13 10.94 39.66
C LEU A 444 21.07 9.74 38.69
N TYR A 445 21.97 8.76 38.85
CA TYR A 445 21.98 7.55 38.04
C TYR A 445 20.80 6.62 38.34
N TYR A 446 20.37 6.49 39.60
CA TYR A 446 19.11 5.82 39.92
C TYR A 446 17.90 6.51 39.29
N CYS A 447 17.88 7.84 39.27
CA CYS A 447 16.82 8.60 38.63
C CYS A 447 16.82 8.42 37.10
N PHE A 448 18.01 8.45 36.49
CA PHE A 448 18.20 8.19 35.06
C PHE A 448 17.71 6.80 34.66
N THR A 449 18.15 5.76 35.37
CA THR A 449 17.75 4.37 35.11
C THR A 449 16.26 4.17 35.31
N PHE A 450 15.65 4.79 36.33
CA PHE A 450 14.20 4.79 36.53
C PHE A 450 13.45 5.42 35.35
N ILE A 451 13.86 6.62 34.91
CA ILE A 451 13.19 7.32 33.80
C ILE A 451 13.35 6.54 32.49
N VAL A 452 14.56 6.11 32.15
CA VAL A 452 14.82 5.45 30.86
C VAL A 452 14.24 4.04 30.84
N MET A 453 14.55 3.20 31.83
CA MET A 453 14.20 1.78 31.80
C MET A 453 12.73 1.53 32.17
N ILE A 454 12.19 2.27 33.15
CA ILE A 454 10.82 2.00 33.65
C ILE A 454 9.79 2.87 32.94
N ILE A 455 10.06 4.16 32.74
CA ILE A 455 9.05 5.05 32.13
C ILE A 455 9.16 4.97 30.60
N LEU A 456 10.29 5.41 30.04
CA LEU A 456 10.44 5.60 28.61
C LEU A 456 10.32 4.26 27.85
N LEU A 457 11.02 3.22 28.28
CA LEU A 457 11.00 1.94 27.56
C LEU A 457 9.62 1.25 27.59
N ASN A 458 8.86 1.36 28.69
CA ASN A 458 7.49 0.82 28.74
C ASN A 458 6.52 1.62 27.85
N ILE A 459 6.71 2.95 27.75
CA ILE A 459 5.96 3.77 26.79
C ILE A 459 6.31 3.36 25.35
N LEU A 460 7.59 3.09 25.06
CA LEU A 460 8.00 2.61 23.73
C LEU A 460 7.33 1.29 23.38
N ILE A 461 7.29 0.33 24.31
CA ILE A 461 6.60 -0.95 24.12
C ILE A 461 5.11 -0.74 23.89
N ALA A 462 4.46 0.17 24.63
CA ALA A 462 3.04 0.48 24.44
C ALA A 462 2.75 1.09 23.06
N LEU A 463 3.58 2.04 22.61
CA LEU A 463 3.47 2.65 21.28
C LEU A 463 3.68 1.61 20.17
N TYR A 464 4.63 0.71 20.36
CA TYR A 464 4.88 -0.40 19.45
C TYR A 464 3.70 -1.38 19.37
N ASN A 465 3.07 -1.73 20.49
CA ASN A 465 1.90 -2.61 20.48
C ASN A 465 0.71 -1.95 19.78
N SER A 466 0.44 -0.67 20.04
CA SER A 466 -0.64 0.07 19.38
C SER A 466 -0.42 0.13 17.87
N ALA A 467 0.78 0.56 17.44
CA ALA A 467 1.11 0.65 16.00
C ALA A 467 1.12 -0.72 15.31
N TYR A 468 1.48 -1.79 16.03
CA TYR A 468 1.40 -3.16 15.52
C TYR A 468 -0.06 -3.55 15.25
N GLU A 469 -0.95 -3.33 16.22
CA GLU A 469 -2.38 -3.67 16.10
C GLU A 469 -3.02 -2.96 14.90
N ASP A 470 -2.86 -1.63 14.81
CA ASP A 470 -3.42 -0.79 13.73
C ASP A 470 -3.03 -1.26 12.32
N VAL A 471 -1.77 -1.70 12.15
CA VAL A 471 -1.27 -2.18 10.86
C VAL A 471 -1.68 -3.63 10.60
N THR A 472 -1.72 -4.49 11.64
CA THR A 472 -2.12 -5.88 11.45
C THR A 472 -3.59 -6.07 11.08
N GLU A 473 -4.48 -5.21 11.57
CA GLU A 473 -5.90 -5.22 11.16
C GLU A 473 -6.08 -4.95 9.66
N ASN A 474 -5.16 -4.18 9.05
CA ASN A 474 -5.17 -3.80 7.64
C ASN A 474 -4.06 -4.49 6.82
N ALA A 475 -3.48 -5.59 7.31
CA ALA A 475 -2.24 -6.16 6.76
C ALA A 475 -2.34 -6.59 5.28
N ASP A 476 -3.48 -7.11 4.85
CA ASP A 476 -3.66 -7.55 3.46
C ASP A 476 -3.72 -6.35 2.52
N ASP A 477 -4.49 -5.33 2.90
CA ASP A 477 -4.63 -4.06 2.20
C ASP A 477 -3.29 -3.31 2.11
N GLU A 478 -2.51 -3.30 3.19
CA GLU A 478 -1.14 -2.77 3.23
C GLU A 478 -0.16 -3.56 2.36
N TYR A 479 -0.27 -4.89 2.33
CA TYR A 479 0.53 -5.72 1.44
C TYR A 479 0.21 -5.42 -0.03
N LEU A 480 -1.06 -5.26 -0.39
CA LEU A 480 -1.47 -4.88 -1.74
C LEU A 480 -0.95 -3.49 -2.13
N ALA A 481 -0.92 -2.55 -1.19
CA ALA A 481 -0.31 -1.24 -1.37
C ALA A 481 1.21 -1.32 -1.58
N LEU A 482 1.92 -2.13 -0.80
CA LEU A 482 3.35 -2.38 -1.01
C LEU A 482 3.63 -3.01 -2.37
N PHE A 483 2.84 -4.03 -2.75
CA PHE A 483 3.01 -4.71 -4.02
C PHE A 483 2.78 -3.78 -5.21
N ALA A 484 1.75 -2.93 -5.14
CA ALA A 484 1.51 -1.88 -6.12
C ALA A 484 2.65 -0.86 -6.16
N GLN A 485 3.16 -0.42 -5.01
CA GLN A 485 4.30 0.50 -4.93
C GLN A 485 5.55 -0.10 -5.57
N LYS A 486 5.85 -1.35 -5.26
CA LYS A 486 6.98 -2.09 -5.84
C LYS A 486 6.84 -2.23 -7.35
N THR A 487 5.67 -2.63 -7.83
CA THR A 487 5.41 -2.74 -9.28
C THR A 487 5.59 -1.39 -9.98
N MET A 488 5.09 -0.31 -9.39
CA MET A 488 5.19 1.03 -9.95
C MET A 488 6.63 1.56 -10.00
N GLN A 489 7.49 1.17 -9.05
CA GLN A 489 8.92 1.51 -9.09
C GLN A 489 9.60 0.98 -10.35
N PHE A 490 9.23 -0.21 -10.80
CA PHE A 490 9.77 -0.80 -12.04
C PHE A 490 9.13 -0.22 -13.31
N VAL A 491 7.86 0.18 -13.26
CA VAL A 491 7.10 0.65 -14.44
C VAL A 491 7.27 2.15 -14.72
N ARG A 492 7.44 3.01 -13.70
CA ARG A 492 7.45 4.48 -13.85
C ARG A 492 8.73 5.02 -14.50
N ALA A 493 9.84 4.33 -14.27
CA ALA A 493 11.15 4.65 -14.82
C ALA A 493 11.78 3.37 -15.38
N PRO A 494 11.24 2.81 -16.49
CA PRO A 494 11.88 1.70 -17.14
C PRO A 494 13.19 2.24 -17.73
N ASP A 495 14.33 1.77 -17.22
CA ASP A 495 15.60 2.04 -17.86
C ASP A 495 15.53 1.51 -19.30
N GLU A 496 15.96 2.33 -20.26
CA GLU A 496 15.97 2.00 -21.69
C GLU A 496 16.77 0.70 -21.91
N ASN A 497 17.84 0.53 -21.13
CA ASN A 497 18.59 -0.71 -21.01
C ASN A 497 18.58 -1.18 -19.56
N VAL A 498 17.93 -2.31 -19.27
CA VAL A 498 17.80 -2.81 -17.89
C VAL A 498 19.01 -3.67 -17.54
N TYR A 499 20.11 -3.02 -17.16
CA TYR A 499 21.27 -3.73 -16.62
C TYR A 499 21.23 -3.78 -15.10
N ILE A 500 20.92 -4.96 -14.58
CA ILE A 500 20.91 -5.22 -13.14
C ILE A 500 22.36 -5.40 -12.66
N ALA A 501 22.74 -4.74 -11.56
CA ALA A 501 24.04 -4.94 -10.93
C ALA A 501 24.28 -6.45 -10.65
N PRO A 502 25.44 -7.00 -11.05
CA PRO A 502 26.70 -6.33 -11.37
C PRO A 502 26.91 -5.95 -12.85
N PHE A 503 26.00 -6.32 -13.75
CA PHE A 503 26.19 -6.13 -15.19
C PHE A 503 26.02 -4.69 -15.65
N ASN A 504 25.50 -3.79 -14.80
CA ASN A 504 25.45 -2.35 -15.04
C ASN A 504 26.82 -1.73 -15.35
N LEU A 505 27.91 -2.31 -14.83
CA LEU A 505 29.26 -1.86 -15.22
C LEU A 505 29.51 -2.03 -16.72
N ILE A 506 29.03 -3.14 -17.31
CA ILE A 506 29.18 -3.41 -18.75
C ILE A 506 28.44 -2.34 -19.54
N GLU A 507 27.21 -1.98 -19.14
CA GLU A 507 26.48 -0.88 -19.77
C GLU A 507 27.27 0.43 -19.69
N ILE A 508 27.76 0.81 -18.51
CA ILE A 508 28.52 2.05 -18.34
C ILE A 508 29.75 2.06 -19.27
N PHE A 509 30.47 0.93 -19.40
CA PHE A 509 31.60 0.82 -20.31
C PHE A 509 31.19 0.85 -21.79
N VAL A 510 30.15 0.11 -22.17
CA VAL A 510 29.64 0.01 -23.54
C VAL A 510 29.07 1.35 -23.99
N SER A 511 28.21 1.97 -23.20
CA SER A 511 27.64 3.30 -23.46
C SER A 511 28.72 4.37 -23.53
N ALA A 512 29.64 4.44 -22.55
CA ALA A 512 30.72 5.43 -22.58
C ALA A 512 31.65 5.30 -23.81
N LEU A 513 31.86 4.09 -24.33
CA LEU A 513 32.74 3.84 -25.47
C LEU A 513 32.03 3.92 -26.82
N LEU A 514 30.76 3.51 -26.92
CA LEU A 514 30.08 3.29 -28.20
C LEU A 514 29.01 4.33 -28.52
N GLU A 515 28.41 5.00 -27.54
CA GLU A 515 27.35 6.00 -27.78
C GLU A 515 27.86 7.19 -28.61
N TRP A 516 29.15 7.53 -28.48
CA TRP A 516 29.78 8.60 -29.26
C TRP A 516 30.08 8.19 -30.72
N TRP A 517 30.19 6.88 -31.01
CA TRP A 517 30.73 6.39 -32.29
C TRP A 517 29.69 5.66 -33.16
N LEU A 518 28.59 5.17 -32.59
CA LEU A 518 27.62 4.31 -33.29
C LEU A 518 26.25 4.99 -33.50
N PRO A 519 25.58 4.78 -34.65
CA PRO A 519 24.18 5.17 -34.82
C PRO A 519 23.24 4.35 -33.91
N LYS A 520 22.18 4.99 -33.41
CA LYS A 520 21.26 4.45 -32.38
C LYS A 520 20.72 3.05 -32.68
N SER A 521 20.26 2.79 -33.91
CA SER A 521 19.70 1.48 -34.28
C SER A 521 20.73 0.34 -34.24
N THR A 522 22.00 0.62 -34.51
CA THR A 522 23.07 -0.39 -34.40
C THR A 522 23.49 -0.59 -32.95
N TYR A 523 23.41 0.47 -32.13
CA TYR A 523 23.64 0.39 -30.70
C TYR A 523 22.57 -0.45 -30.00
N GLU A 524 21.28 -0.23 -30.32
CA GLU A 524 20.16 -1.04 -29.83
C GLU A 524 20.37 -2.52 -30.16
N PHE A 525 20.63 -2.87 -31.42
CA PHE A 525 20.87 -4.26 -31.82
C PHE A 525 22.07 -4.90 -31.11
N LEU A 526 23.18 -4.16 -30.96
CA LEU A 526 24.35 -4.66 -30.24
C LEU A 526 24.03 -4.88 -28.76
N ASN A 527 23.30 -3.94 -28.17
CA ASN A 527 22.88 -4.00 -26.79
C ASN A 527 21.95 -5.20 -26.54
N ASP A 528 20.99 -5.45 -27.42
CA ASP A 528 20.12 -6.62 -27.35
C ASP A 528 20.91 -7.93 -27.45
N CYS A 529 21.94 -7.98 -28.31
CA CYS A 529 22.83 -9.13 -28.40
C CYS A 529 23.63 -9.37 -27.10
N ILE A 530 24.12 -8.29 -26.47
CA ILE A 530 24.82 -8.35 -25.19
C ILE A 530 23.86 -8.81 -24.08
N MET A 531 22.67 -8.23 -23.98
CA MET A 531 21.64 -8.61 -23.02
C MET A 531 21.19 -10.05 -23.20
N ALA A 532 20.94 -10.49 -24.44
CA ALA A 532 20.61 -11.88 -24.76
C ALA A 532 21.70 -12.84 -24.26
N THR A 533 22.96 -12.47 -24.43
CA THR A 533 24.11 -13.31 -24.02
C THR A 533 24.24 -13.37 -22.50
N LEU A 534 24.19 -12.23 -21.82
CA LEU A 534 24.35 -12.14 -20.36
C LEU A 534 23.18 -12.77 -19.60
N TYR A 535 21.95 -12.52 -20.05
CA TYR A 535 20.73 -12.99 -19.40
C TYR A 535 20.21 -14.31 -19.97
N SER A 536 20.92 -14.96 -20.91
CA SER A 536 20.50 -16.23 -21.53
C SER A 536 20.02 -17.30 -20.51
N PRO A 537 20.73 -17.56 -19.38
CA PRO A 537 20.27 -18.55 -18.41
C PRO A 537 18.95 -18.17 -17.73
N LEU A 538 18.76 -16.88 -17.48
CA LEU A 538 17.55 -16.36 -16.83
C LEU A 538 16.38 -16.31 -17.82
N LEU A 539 16.63 -15.85 -19.04
CA LEU A 539 15.68 -15.85 -20.15
C LEU A 539 15.19 -17.27 -20.47
N PHE A 540 16.05 -18.28 -20.38
CA PHE A 540 15.65 -19.67 -20.55
C PHE A 540 14.58 -20.09 -19.51
N VAL A 541 14.79 -19.73 -18.24
CA VAL A 541 13.81 -20.02 -17.17
C VAL A 541 12.54 -19.21 -17.37
N ALA A 542 12.66 -17.93 -17.73
CA ALA A 542 11.52 -17.07 -18.05
C ALA A 542 10.68 -17.69 -19.17
N ALA A 543 11.28 -18.04 -20.31
CA ALA A 543 10.61 -18.64 -21.46
C ALA A 543 9.89 -19.95 -21.11
N LEU A 544 10.41 -20.76 -20.17
CA LEU A 544 9.71 -21.95 -19.67
C LEU A 544 8.44 -21.60 -18.89
N PHE A 545 8.50 -20.58 -18.03
CA PHE A 545 7.33 -20.10 -17.30
C PHE A 545 6.30 -19.48 -18.23
N GLU A 546 6.72 -18.66 -19.19
CA GLU A 546 5.82 -18.00 -20.14
C GLU A 546 5.17 -18.97 -21.08
N ARG A 547 5.91 -19.98 -21.54
CA ARG A 547 5.31 -21.05 -22.31
C ARG A 547 4.16 -21.71 -21.54
N ARG A 548 4.34 -22.00 -20.24
CA ARG A 548 3.26 -22.57 -19.43
C ARG A 548 2.08 -21.60 -19.29
N SER A 549 2.35 -20.32 -19.04
CA SER A 549 1.33 -19.29 -18.97
C SER A 549 0.57 -19.12 -20.29
N ALA A 550 1.25 -19.12 -21.45
CA ALA A 550 0.63 -19.03 -22.77
C ALA A 550 -0.32 -20.20 -23.06
N HIS A 551 0.02 -21.41 -22.61
CA HIS A 551 -0.89 -22.56 -22.74
C HIS A 551 -2.13 -22.38 -21.86
N ALA A 552 -1.99 -21.82 -20.65
CA ALA A 552 -3.12 -21.51 -19.78
C ALA A 552 -4.02 -20.43 -20.40
N ILE A 553 -3.44 -19.30 -20.85
CA ILE A 553 -4.16 -18.20 -21.53
C ILE A 553 -4.96 -18.73 -22.72
N ARG A 554 -4.32 -19.55 -23.57
CA ARG A 554 -5.01 -20.14 -24.73
C ARG A 554 -6.17 -21.05 -24.32
N GLY A 555 -6.02 -21.77 -23.21
CA GLY A 555 -7.09 -22.55 -22.60
C GLY A 555 -8.26 -21.68 -22.14
N ASN A 556 -7.97 -20.56 -21.45
CA ASN A 556 -8.98 -19.64 -20.95
C ASN A 556 -9.74 -18.95 -22.10
N ARG A 557 -9.02 -18.46 -23.11
CA ARG A 557 -9.62 -17.85 -24.31
C ARG A 557 -10.51 -18.82 -25.08
N ALA A 558 -10.14 -20.11 -25.13
CA ALA A 558 -10.99 -21.13 -25.75
C ALA A 558 -12.31 -21.35 -25.00
N ARG A 559 -12.36 -21.02 -23.70
CA ARG A 559 -13.56 -21.05 -22.86
C ARG A 559 -14.31 -19.71 -22.80
N GLY A 560 -13.73 -18.63 -23.33
CA GLY A 560 -14.26 -17.27 -23.20
C GLY A 560 -14.07 -16.66 -21.81
N GLU A 561 -13.18 -17.24 -21.00
CA GLU A 561 -12.76 -16.74 -19.69
C GLU A 561 -11.66 -15.67 -19.85
N GLU A 562 -11.40 -14.91 -18.79
CA GLU A 562 -10.34 -13.89 -18.80
C GLU A 562 -8.93 -14.52 -18.85
N ASP A 563 -7.96 -13.75 -19.35
CA ASP A 563 -6.59 -14.25 -19.60
C ASP A 563 -5.86 -14.71 -18.30
N ASP A 564 -6.24 -14.20 -17.12
CA ASP A 564 -5.66 -14.56 -15.82
C ASP A 564 -6.49 -15.52 -14.96
N ASP A 565 -7.66 -15.94 -15.42
CA ASP A 565 -8.54 -16.84 -14.67
C ASP A 565 -7.85 -18.18 -14.37
N GLN A 566 -7.98 -18.63 -13.12
CA GLN A 566 -7.49 -19.94 -12.68
C GLN A 566 -8.66 -20.80 -12.26
N VAL A 567 -8.85 -21.92 -12.97
CA VAL A 567 -9.89 -22.89 -12.63
C VAL A 567 -9.47 -23.63 -11.36
N HIS A 568 -10.20 -23.41 -10.27
CA HIS A 568 -9.99 -24.13 -9.03
C HIS A 568 -10.58 -25.55 -9.09
N GLU A 569 -10.14 -26.45 -8.20
CA GLU A 569 -10.43 -27.89 -8.25
C GLU A 569 -11.92 -28.23 -8.42
N TRP A 570 -12.82 -27.43 -7.82
CA TRP A 570 -14.25 -27.72 -7.79
C TRP A 570 -15.00 -27.06 -8.95
N GLU A 571 -14.45 -25.98 -9.51
CA GLU A 571 -14.99 -25.30 -10.69
C GLU A 571 -14.89 -26.17 -11.95
N GLN A 572 -13.92 -27.10 -11.97
CA GLN A 572 -13.77 -28.09 -13.03
C GLN A 572 -15.02 -28.97 -13.18
N PHE A 573 -15.75 -29.22 -12.08
CA PHE A 573 -16.97 -30.02 -12.07
C PHE A 573 -18.24 -29.16 -12.18
N ASN A 574 -18.11 -27.83 -12.21
CA ASN A 574 -19.26 -26.91 -12.27
C ASN A 574 -20.04 -27.05 -13.58
N GLN A 575 -19.39 -27.47 -14.67
CA GLN A 575 -20.05 -27.71 -15.97
C GLN A 575 -20.90 -29.00 -15.98
N ASP A 576 -20.64 -29.94 -15.07
CA ASP A 576 -21.36 -31.21 -14.97
C ASP A 576 -22.59 -31.12 -14.04
N LEU A 577 -22.70 -30.04 -13.24
CA LEU A 577 -23.79 -29.78 -12.30
C LEU A 577 -24.73 -28.70 -12.84
N ASP A 578 -25.98 -29.08 -13.11
CA ASP A 578 -27.03 -28.14 -13.50
C ASP A 578 -27.91 -27.78 -12.29
N PHE A 579 -27.58 -26.66 -11.64
CA PHE A 579 -28.31 -26.16 -10.47
C PHE A 579 -29.77 -25.77 -10.77
N GLU A 580 -30.11 -25.47 -12.02
CA GLU A 580 -31.49 -25.18 -12.42
C GLU A 580 -32.30 -26.47 -12.57
N ALA A 581 -31.73 -27.50 -13.20
CA ALA A 581 -32.36 -28.81 -13.32
C ALA A 581 -32.59 -29.49 -11.96
N GLU A 582 -31.69 -29.30 -11.00
CA GLU A 582 -31.84 -29.81 -9.63
C GLU A 582 -32.79 -28.96 -8.76
N GLY A 583 -33.25 -27.81 -9.25
CA GLY A 583 -34.11 -26.87 -8.51
C GLY A 583 -33.42 -26.17 -7.33
N TRP A 584 -32.09 -26.28 -7.23
CA TRP A 584 -31.30 -25.69 -6.17
C TRP A 584 -31.26 -24.16 -6.27
N SER A 585 -31.21 -23.61 -7.49
CA SER A 585 -31.23 -22.16 -7.73
C SER A 585 -32.44 -21.47 -7.08
N LYS A 586 -33.65 -22.03 -7.23
CA LYS A 586 -34.87 -21.52 -6.60
C LYS A 586 -34.83 -21.58 -5.08
N THR A 587 -34.19 -22.61 -4.53
CA THR A 587 -33.98 -22.73 -3.08
C THR A 587 -33.05 -21.63 -2.57
N CYS A 588 -31.98 -21.33 -3.31
CA CYS A 588 -31.08 -20.22 -3.01
C CYS A 588 -31.77 -18.86 -3.13
N GLU A 589 -32.60 -18.63 -4.16
CA GLU A 589 -33.37 -17.40 -4.32
C GLU A 589 -34.34 -17.16 -3.15
N ALA A 590 -35.03 -18.21 -2.70
CA ALA A 590 -35.93 -18.12 -1.55
C ALA A 590 -35.19 -17.85 -0.22
N ALA A 591 -33.94 -18.31 -0.10
CA ALA A 591 -33.12 -18.15 1.10
C ALA A 591 -32.25 -16.89 1.10
N LYS A 592 -32.08 -16.21 -0.04
CA LYS A 592 -31.20 -15.04 -0.17
C LYS A 592 -31.70 -13.89 0.72
N PRO A 593 -30.90 -13.42 1.70
CA PRO A 593 -31.30 -12.28 2.51
C PRO A 593 -31.30 -11.00 1.65
N ASN A 594 -32.28 -10.13 1.86
CA ASN A 594 -32.27 -8.80 1.27
C ASN A 594 -31.29 -7.92 2.07
N VAL A 595 -30.08 -7.75 1.55
CA VAL A 595 -29.00 -6.98 2.18
C VAL A 595 -29.06 -5.50 1.78
N GLU A 596 -29.74 -5.16 0.67
CA GLU A 596 -29.76 -3.80 0.11
C GLU A 596 -30.68 -2.86 0.87
N ASP A 597 -31.81 -3.36 1.36
CA ASP A 597 -32.78 -2.59 2.13
C ASP A 597 -32.71 -2.99 3.62
N GLU A 598 -32.54 -2.01 4.50
CA GLU A 598 -32.68 -2.25 5.94
C GLU A 598 -34.08 -2.82 6.25
N PRO A 599 -34.19 -3.83 7.13
CA PRO A 599 -35.49 -4.44 7.45
C PRO A 599 -36.47 -3.40 8.00
N ALA A 600 -35.98 -2.39 8.71
CA ALA A 600 -36.78 -1.26 9.18
C ALA A 600 -37.41 -0.46 8.02
N VAL A 601 -36.68 -0.21 6.94
CA VAL A 601 -37.17 0.53 5.77
C VAL A 601 -38.24 -0.27 5.02
N ILE A 602 -38.07 -1.59 4.93
CA ILE A 602 -39.07 -2.49 4.31
C ILE A 602 -40.38 -2.47 5.10
N GLU A 603 -40.30 -2.60 6.43
CA GLU A 603 -41.48 -2.54 7.30
C GLU A 603 -42.15 -1.15 7.26
N VAL A 604 -41.38 -0.07 7.19
CA VAL A 604 -41.93 1.28 7.02
C VAL A 604 -42.61 1.46 5.66
N ARG A 605 -42.06 0.92 4.56
CA ARG A 605 -42.73 0.94 3.24
C ARG A 605 -44.06 0.19 3.28
N LYS A 606 -44.11 -0.99 3.92
CA LYS A 606 -45.35 -1.76 4.10
C LYS A 606 -46.38 -0.98 4.91
N LEU A 607 -45.98 -0.42 6.06
CA LEU A 607 -46.86 0.40 6.89
C LEU A 607 -47.39 1.62 6.14
N ARG A 608 -46.58 2.24 5.27
CA ARG A 608 -47.01 3.36 4.44
C ARG A 608 -48.06 2.94 3.42
N ALA A 609 -47.91 1.77 2.80
CA ALA A 609 -48.91 1.21 1.89
C ALA A 609 -50.24 0.92 2.62
N GLU A 610 -50.17 0.29 3.80
CA GLU A 610 -51.34 0.03 4.65
C GLU A 610 -52.04 1.34 5.07
N LEU A 611 -51.27 2.39 5.39
CA LEU A 611 -51.82 3.72 5.71
C LEU A 611 -52.47 4.39 4.51
N GLU A 612 -51.92 4.24 3.30
CA GLU A 612 -52.54 4.74 2.08
C GLU A 612 -53.86 4.02 1.81
N GLU A 613 -53.89 2.69 1.94
CA GLU A 613 -55.12 1.89 1.86
C GLU A 613 -56.14 2.37 2.89
N LEU A 614 -55.74 2.54 4.15
CA LEU A 614 -56.62 3.03 5.22
C LEU A 614 -57.16 4.43 4.91
N LYS A 615 -56.33 5.31 4.34
CA LYS A 615 -56.71 6.66 3.90
C LYS A 615 -57.73 6.60 2.76
N THR A 616 -57.58 5.67 1.81
CA THR A 616 -58.57 5.48 0.75
C THR A 616 -59.92 5.03 1.33
N VAL A 617 -59.93 4.06 2.25
CA VAL A 617 -61.12 3.57 2.94
C VAL A 617 -61.79 4.69 3.75
N LEU A 618 -61.02 5.48 4.50
CA LEU A 618 -61.54 6.66 5.22
C LEU A 618 -62.14 7.70 4.27
N SER A 619 -61.54 7.92 3.09
CA SER A 619 -62.11 8.83 2.08
C SER A 619 -63.44 8.33 1.53
N GLN A 620 -63.58 7.01 1.34
CA GLN A 620 -64.82 6.38 0.88
C GLN A 620 -65.89 6.45 1.97
N ILE A 621 -65.52 6.24 3.23
CA ILE A 621 -66.44 6.40 4.38
C ILE A 621 -66.88 7.86 4.51
N ASN A 622 -65.97 8.83 4.40
CA ASN A 622 -66.33 10.24 4.45
C ASN A 622 -67.31 10.63 3.33
N LYS A 623 -67.09 10.14 2.10
CA LYS A 623 -68.03 10.30 0.98
C LYS A 623 -69.38 9.62 1.27
N ALA A 624 -69.41 8.45 1.90
CA ALA A 624 -70.64 7.75 2.27
C ALA A 624 -71.41 8.44 3.41
N VAL A 625 -70.71 9.09 4.34
CA VAL A 625 -71.30 9.87 5.44
C VAL A 625 -71.86 11.20 4.92
N GLN A 626 -71.16 11.87 4.00
CA GLN A 626 -71.69 13.05 3.29
C GLN A 626 -72.89 12.71 2.39
N GLY A 627 -72.99 11.47 1.88
CA GLY A 627 -74.14 11.00 1.12
C GLY A 627 -75.42 10.72 1.95
N LYS A 628 -75.35 10.74 3.29
CA LYS A 628 -76.49 10.41 4.18
C LYS A 628 -77.09 11.58 4.95
N GLY A 629 -76.58 12.80 4.76
CA GLY A 629 -77.14 13.98 5.42
C GLY A 629 -77.20 15.17 4.47
N GLU A 630 -78.33 15.33 3.75
CA GLU A 630 -79.05 16.61 3.64
C GLU A 630 -80.25 16.57 2.67
N GLN A 631 -81.43 16.92 3.20
CA GLN A 631 -82.47 17.73 2.55
C GLN A 631 -83.04 18.66 3.63
N PRO A 632 -83.54 19.86 3.30
CA PRO A 632 -82.79 21.09 2.99
C PRO A 632 -82.89 22.12 4.14
N LEU A 633 -81.99 23.12 4.19
CA LEU A 633 -82.38 24.51 4.46
C LEU A 633 -81.34 25.50 3.90
N LYS A 634 -81.84 26.41 3.07
CA LYS A 634 -81.30 27.70 2.58
C LYS A 634 -80.42 28.41 3.65
N GLU A 635 -79.40 29.22 3.36
CA GLU A 635 -79.29 30.33 2.40
C GLU A 635 -77.89 30.99 2.61
N LEU A 636 -77.31 31.61 1.56
CA LEU A 636 -76.35 32.77 1.60
C LEU A 636 -74.95 32.53 2.23
N GLU A 637 -73.78 32.81 1.63
CA GLU A 637 -73.37 33.75 0.57
C GLU A 637 -71.98 33.36 -0.01
N SER A 638 -71.85 33.53 -1.34
CA SER A 638 -70.70 33.97 -2.17
C SER A 638 -69.24 33.75 -1.72
N GLY A 639 -68.28 33.37 -2.57
CA GLY A 639 -68.20 33.31 -4.04
C GLY A 639 -67.04 32.37 -4.45
N LYS A 640 -67.17 31.67 -5.58
CA LYS A 640 -66.52 32.00 -6.88
C LYS A 640 -65.01 32.29 -6.77
N GLU A 641 -64.11 31.68 -7.52
CA GLU A 641 -64.21 30.79 -8.70
C GLU A 641 -62.78 30.36 -9.11
N LEU A 642 -62.66 29.11 -9.63
CA LEU A 642 -61.87 28.70 -10.83
C LEU A 642 -60.33 28.68 -10.73
N GLU A 643 -59.57 27.76 -11.34
CA GLU A 643 -59.75 26.63 -12.29
C GLU A 643 -58.33 25.98 -12.32
N SER A 644 -58.11 24.68 -12.16
CA SER A 644 -58.39 23.52 -13.03
C SER A 644 -57.33 23.21 -14.09
N GLU A 645 -57.41 21.94 -14.51
CA GLU A 645 -56.81 21.26 -15.67
C GLU A 645 -55.42 20.62 -15.49
N ASP A 646 -55.15 19.41 -15.99
CA ASP A 646 -55.94 18.19 -16.29
C ASP A 646 -54.93 17.16 -16.85
N ASP A 647 -55.33 15.87 -16.81
CA ASP A 647 -54.94 14.74 -17.69
C ASP A 647 -53.46 14.27 -17.77
N ASN A 648 -53.11 12.98 -17.89
CA ASN A 648 -53.75 11.89 -18.62
C ASN A 648 -53.20 10.48 -18.20
N ALA A 649 -53.98 9.42 -18.47
CA ALA A 649 -53.79 7.98 -18.13
C ALA A 649 -53.10 7.16 -19.29
N PRO A 650 -53.21 5.80 -19.46
CA PRO A 650 -53.56 4.65 -18.60
C PRO A 650 -52.69 3.36 -18.82
N GLU A 651 -53.18 2.18 -18.33
CA GLU A 651 -52.86 0.75 -18.66
C GLU A 651 -51.85 0.02 -17.75
N THR A 652 -52.00 -1.23 -17.27
CA THR A 652 -53.01 -2.33 -17.33
C THR A 652 -52.72 -3.32 -16.18
N SER A 653 -53.75 -4.08 -15.80
CA SER A 653 -53.81 -5.12 -14.75
C SER A 653 -53.15 -6.46 -15.11
N ASP A 654 -52.78 -7.26 -14.09
CA ASP A 654 -53.27 -8.65 -13.96
C ASP A 654 -53.15 -9.17 -12.51
N ALA A 655 -54.12 -10.01 -12.14
CA ALA A 655 -54.49 -10.47 -10.78
C ALA A 655 -53.54 -11.53 -10.17
N PRO A 656 -53.77 -11.99 -8.91
CA PRO A 656 -54.58 -13.20 -8.77
C PRO A 656 -55.48 -13.31 -7.52
N GLU A 657 -56.24 -14.41 -7.54
CA GLU A 657 -57.35 -14.85 -6.72
C GLU A 657 -57.05 -15.18 -5.24
N THR A 658 -58.13 -15.08 -4.48
CA THR A 658 -58.37 -15.47 -3.09
C THR A 658 -58.23 -16.96 -2.81
N THR A 659 -57.82 -17.35 -1.59
CA THR A 659 -58.58 -18.30 -0.73
C THR A 659 -57.96 -18.45 0.68
N ASP A 660 -58.84 -18.36 1.67
CA ASP A 660 -58.90 -19.10 2.94
C ASP A 660 -57.90 -18.86 4.08
N ALA A 661 -58.36 -18.07 5.06
CA ALA A 661 -58.18 -18.27 6.51
C ALA A 661 -59.44 -19.01 7.06
N PRO A 662 -59.52 -19.58 8.28
CA PRO A 662 -58.83 -19.16 9.53
C PRO A 662 -58.28 -20.35 10.38
N GLU A 663 -57.46 -20.13 11.40
CA GLU A 663 -57.95 -20.05 12.79
C GLU A 663 -56.86 -19.53 13.75
N ALA A 664 -57.34 -18.75 14.72
CA ALA A 664 -56.58 -18.10 15.78
C ALA A 664 -56.40 -19.00 17.02
N SER A 665 -55.28 -18.83 17.75
CA SER A 665 -55.32 -18.64 19.22
C SER A 665 -53.91 -18.42 19.83
N THR A 666 -53.68 -17.16 20.22
CA THR A 666 -53.15 -16.70 21.53
C THR A 666 -52.11 -17.52 22.30
N SER A 667 -50.88 -16.98 22.33
CA SER A 667 -50.18 -16.40 23.51
C SER A 667 -50.46 -16.98 24.91
N GLY A 668 -49.38 -17.33 25.62
CA GLY A 668 -49.14 -16.80 26.98
C GLY A 668 -48.87 -17.79 28.12
N ASP A 669 -47.58 -17.91 28.47
CA ASP A 669 -46.96 -18.18 29.79
C ASP A 669 -47.77 -18.70 30.99
N ASN A 670 -47.25 -19.75 31.66
CA ASN A 670 -47.03 -19.70 33.11
C ASN A 670 -46.00 -20.69 33.68
N LYS A 671 -45.32 -20.25 34.75
CA LYS A 671 -44.20 -20.87 35.50
C LYS A 671 -44.62 -21.87 36.59
N SER A 672 -43.62 -22.62 37.07
CA SER A 672 -43.49 -23.41 38.32
C SER A 672 -43.90 -24.89 38.23
N GLY A 673 -43.25 -25.90 38.83
CA GLY A 673 -42.09 -26.01 39.71
C GLY A 673 -42.14 -27.34 40.50
N LYS A 674 -40.98 -28.00 40.70
CA LYS A 674 -40.61 -29.03 41.73
C LYS A 674 -40.94 -30.54 41.57
N LYS A 675 -39.82 -31.30 41.42
CA LYS A 675 -39.31 -32.47 42.20
C LYS A 675 -40.21 -33.68 42.48
N ASN A 676 -39.75 -34.89 42.08
CA ASN A 676 -39.30 -35.92 43.03
C ASN A 676 -38.41 -37.04 42.44
N LYS A 677 -37.83 -37.84 43.35
CA LYS A 677 -36.57 -38.61 43.31
C LYS A 677 -36.77 -40.15 43.19
N LYS A 678 -35.69 -40.82 42.71
CA LYS A 678 -35.04 -42.08 43.18
C LYS A 678 -35.48 -43.49 42.71
N GLY A 679 -34.47 -44.20 42.17
CA GLY A 679 -33.96 -45.52 42.64
C GLY A 679 -33.89 -46.63 41.57
N LYS A 680 -32.98 -47.62 41.53
CA LYS A 680 -31.66 -47.93 42.14
C LYS A 680 -31.19 -49.31 41.55
N LYS A 681 -29.86 -49.53 41.41
CA LYS A 681 -29.07 -50.81 41.34
C LYS A 681 -29.19 -51.68 40.06
N GLY A 682 -28.16 -52.36 39.52
CA GLY A 682 -26.72 -52.52 39.84
C GLY A 682 -26.17 -53.93 39.46
N LYS A 683 -24.90 -54.03 38.98
CA LYS A 683 -23.90 -55.15 39.07
C LYS A 683 -22.73 -54.88 38.08
N LYS A 684 -21.46 -54.65 38.48
CA LYS A 684 -20.33 -55.59 38.79
C LYS A 684 -20.15 -56.72 37.75
N GLY A 685 -18.98 -57.02 37.14
CA GLY A 685 -17.59 -56.55 37.27
C GLY A 685 -16.63 -57.47 36.47
N LEU A 686 -15.31 -57.16 36.53
CA LEU A 686 -14.12 -57.90 36.02
C LEU A 686 -13.93 -57.99 34.50
N GLY A 687 -12.74 -57.87 33.89
CA GLY A 687 -11.38 -57.70 34.37
C GLY A 687 -10.36 -58.25 33.34
N GLY A 688 -9.28 -57.50 33.08
CA GLY A 688 -8.02 -57.93 32.42
C GLY A 688 -8.00 -57.95 30.88
N ALA A 689 -6.88 -57.84 30.17
CA ALA A 689 -5.50 -57.40 30.41
C ALA A 689 -4.76 -57.51 29.04
N GLY A 690 -3.70 -56.71 28.82
CA GLY A 690 -2.71 -56.88 27.74
C GLY A 690 -2.82 -55.83 26.62
N SER A 691 -2.12 -54.69 26.60
CA SER A 691 -0.67 -54.38 26.54
C SER A 691 0.09 -54.83 25.29
N SER A 692 0.63 -53.81 24.58
CA SER A 692 1.88 -53.79 23.78
C SER A 692 1.85 -54.46 22.40
N SER A 693 2.53 -53.97 21.35
CA SER A 693 3.47 -52.86 21.12
C SER A 693 3.91 -52.89 19.65
N GLY A 694 4.43 -51.78 19.12
CA GLY A 694 5.45 -51.79 18.06
C GLY A 694 5.02 -51.29 16.68
N GLY A 695 5.47 -50.08 16.31
CA GLY A 695 5.80 -49.76 14.91
C GLY A 695 7.17 -50.35 14.53
N PRO A 696 7.96 -49.78 13.59
CA PRO A 696 7.66 -48.81 12.53
C PRO A 696 8.29 -49.24 11.16
N SER A 697 8.52 -48.28 10.25
CA SER A 697 9.25 -48.30 8.96
C SER A 697 8.45 -48.80 7.73
N ALA A 698 8.51 -48.18 6.55
CA ALA A 698 9.55 -47.33 5.95
C ALA A 698 8.98 -46.10 5.22
#